data_AF-A0A7J4IKY8-F1
#
_entry.id   AF-A0A7J4IKY8-F1
#
_cell.length_a   1.000
_cell.length_b   1.000
_cell.length_c   1.000
_cell.angle_alpha   90.00
_cell.angle_beta   90.00
_cell.angle_gamma   90.00
#
_symmetry.space_group_name_H-M   'P 1'
#
loop_
_entity.id
_entity.type
_entity.pdbx_description
1 polymer ?
#
loop_
_entity_poly.entity_id
_entity_poly.type
_entity_poly.pdbx_seq_one_letter_code
_entity_poly.pdbx_strand_id
1 'polypeptide(L)'
;MTEGTFRTSGTVYVKGNSVFRGQGAGKTVLNMAGDYAARVDIANPTVTVSDFKITNRGWLMITTSHVKVHDVTIQDSKKTAPTVNGMFFVWADGRVCEDIEFVRCKAIDVGSTGFNLNGQRSPRVNRNIRFEDCQAIRCGNEGSGKIWAVGFDFHEGADLYDLSVNDCYAEDCWESGFYFEPNFYNGEDPNQAIPVQVNSRVTNCVAVNNGWRNNLDTAFYKTGYYLSSAVTLTNCQSKNNKNNGFWVWQSAKDVVLNDCTDDGSDKSFQVRTGSNLKFYNCESSNARTYALYAWGTNGAVFDNFKIINPKKSSGAVCLGLREDHPNDPWPVTGCTFDILLTGADKNTLIRYYNANNNQITINGIGPTTTTPTKTPTPIVSGPTPPTTTPVAGKGVIPGTIEAEDYDAGGDGVGYHDIEAENLGGAYRQDGVDIEYSSAAGSHVIGWMRPAEWLQYTVDVTKAGTYDVAFKVATPNAGTSFKLAVDGTDAATVSVPNTGSWDTYNEVKKQVTLTAGTHVLRISTSGYHNICCMKFTSTGTPTTTTVTTTPTATPGAGAAIPGLIQAENYNTGGEGVAYHDTTSTNEGGAYRQDGVDIEMASSEGSYAVGWVRPGEWLKYTVNVAEAGVYDASFRVSSPQSDSSFKMQVDGADVCTVMVPNTGNYMTYQTKVQQVSLPAGTHVVRLYFNGYTNVNWIKFTTSIGGGITPPTTTITTTPTVTPSGPGLPLPAPVPIVYGTGIIPGVIQAEDFNTGGEGVSYYDTTSSNFGGIYRTSEDVDIELSDGENSPVVCWIRPGEWLKYTANVRWTGDYDVVFRVSSPNANSQMRLQVDGVTATTFTVPNTGSYDTYTNVTQRVRLTGGPHVLRLLFGGYHNIDYMAFGTVGSLTSSRAMATGVDANTTLPAPAIMPVATATAAVTVATANVTTPNATAQTASPTPTPSATSAVTTAAVTPNVTTASPTLTAPTTTAATVAATTAGPAVPTLATTAPNTTAAATAITTTIASPRATEGSEATGGALAPATTAKGTAVATVTATATSTAVATPIATPTEETIPPQTLMQIAATDRNLSTFVSAVQTAGLTDTLNGVGPYTIFAPTDAAFEALPPGTLDALLSNRTRLASVLGHHVAEGRFMATNVTGMPTIMMLQGEPVTVTVQVDGRRLKIDGATVNQTDIQADNGVIHVIDAVILPPDAIVTQTATPPARATVVADATPTVKATTVAPPIDTTATRTTNGTSAVS
;
A
#
# COMPACT_ATOMS: atom_id res chain seq x y z
N MET A 1 -26.83 -12.17 7.69
CA MET A 1 -28.11 -11.78 8.32
C MET A 1 -28.96 -11.10 7.26
N THR A 2 -30.29 -11.22 7.33
CA THR A 2 -31.20 -10.47 6.45
C THR A 2 -31.36 -9.02 6.94
N GLU A 3 -32.14 -8.22 6.22
CA GLU A 3 -32.78 -7.03 6.78
C GLU A 3 -33.67 -7.41 7.99
N GLY A 4 -33.81 -6.49 8.95
CA GLY A 4 -34.61 -6.66 10.17
C GLY A 4 -33.86 -6.40 11.47
N THR A 5 -34.60 -6.43 12.59
CA THR A 5 -34.04 -6.29 13.96
C THR A 5 -33.92 -7.65 14.63
N PHE A 6 -32.69 -8.08 14.87
CA PHE A 6 -32.33 -9.28 15.61
C PHE A 6 -32.16 -8.92 17.09
N ARG A 7 -32.93 -9.57 17.98
CA ARG A 7 -32.85 -9.35 19.43
C ARG A 7 -32.07 -10.48 20.09
N THR A 8 -31.12 -10.16 20.95
CA THR A 8 -30.35 -11.13 21.75
C THR A 8 -30.06 -10.59 23.15
N SER A 9 -29.92 -11.49 24.12
CA SER A 9 -29.48 -11.19 25.49
C SER A 9 -28.09 -11.76 25.80
N GLY A 10 -27.43 -12.42 24.86
CA GLY A 10 -26.14 -13.09 25.06
C GLY A 10 -25.11 -12.80 23.96
N THR A 11 -23.93 -13.38 24.14
CA THR A 11 -22.80 -13.29 23.19
C THR A 11 -23.14 -13.92 21.83
N VAL A 12 -22.78 -13.22 20.75
CA VAL A 12 -22.77 -13.73 19.39
C VAL A 12 -21.34 -14.11 19.04
N TYR A 13 -20.99 -15.39 19.19
CA TYR A 13 -19.67 -15.91 18.86
C TYR A 13 -19.50 -16.05 17.34
N VAL A 14 -18.52 -15.35 16.78
CA VAL A 14 -18.15 -15.46 15.35
C VAL A 14 -17.12 -16.57 15.16
N LYS A 15 -17.35 -17.44 14.19
CA LYS A 15 -16.43 -18.53 13.84
C LYS A 15 -15.29 -18.00 12.97
N GLY A 16 -14.10 -18.59 13.12
CA GLY A 16 -12.97 -18.28 12.24
C GLY A 16 -13.23 -18.72 10.80
N ASN A 17 -12.51 -18.13 9.85
CA ASN A 17 -12.71 -18.33 8.41
C ASN A 17 -14.17 -18.08 7.98
N SER A 18 -14.80 -17.00 8.45
CA SER A 18 -16.22 -16.72 8.18
C SER A 18 -16.59 -15.24 8.07
N VAL A 19 -17.75 -14.99 7.46
CA VAL A 19 -18.27 -13.65 7.17
C VAL A 19 -19.57 -13.41 7.94
N PHE A 20 -19.52 -12.60 9.00
CA PHE A 20 -20.68 -12.19 9.78
C PHE A 20 -21.24 -10.86 9.26
N ARG A 21 -22.00 -10.94 8.16
CA ARG A 21 -22.49 -9.79 7.39
C ARG A 21 -23.99 -9.53 7.54
N GLY A 22 -24.41 -8.25 7.55
CA GLY A 22 -25.81 -7.80 7.48
C GLY A 22 -26.23 -7.34 6.08
N GLN A 23 -27.07 -6.29 5.99
CA GLN A 23 -27.56 -5.66 4.75
C GLN A 23 -27.43 -4.12 4.76
N GLY A 24 -26.58 -3.60 5.66
CA GLY A 24 -26.31 -2.19 5.91
C GLY A 24 -26.77 -1.77 7.31
N ALA A 25 -26.07 -0.83 7.95
CA ALA A 25 -26.39 -0.33 9.29
C ALA A 25 -27.79 0.31 9.44
N GLY A 26 -28.41 0.72 8.33
CA GLY A 26 -29.81 1.17 8.28
C GLY A 26 -30.86 0.05 8.16
N LYS A 27 -30.45 -1.18 7.77
CA LYS A 27 -31.35 -2.30 7.45
C LYS A 27 -31.25 -3.47 8.44
N THR A 28 -30.06 -3.81 8.88
CA THR A 28 -29.81 -4.91 9.83
C THR A 28 -29.41 -4.34 11.19
N VAL A 29 -30.23 -4.58 12.22
CA VAL A 29 -29.98 -4.10 13.58
C VAL A 29 -29.85 -5.27 14.55
N LEU A 30 -28.72 -5.37 15.24
CA LEU A 30 -28.50 -6.27 16.37
C LEU A 30 -28.80 -5.52 17.68
N ASN A 31 -30.00 -5.70 18.21
CA ASN A 31 -30.41 -5.12 19.50
C ASN A 31 -30.01 -6.08 20.62
N MET A 32 -28.96 -5.73 21.35
CA MET A 32 -28.43 -6.54 22.44
C MET A 32 -28.96 -5.98 23.76
N ALA A 33 -29.92 -6.68 24.36
CA ALA A 33 -30.69 -6.22 25.52
C ALA A 33 -30.28 -6.90 26.84
N GLY A 34 -29.19 -7.66 26.83
CA GLY A 34 -28.76 -8.50 27.95
C GLY A 34 -27.89 -7.81 28.99
N ASP A 35 -27.19 -8.66 29.72
CA ASP A 35 -26.16 -8.34 30.71
C ASP A 35 -24.88 -7.80 30.06
N TYR A 36 -23.89 -7.43 30.88
CA TYR A 36 -22.59 -6.88 30.46
C TYR A 36 -21.81 -7.76 29.46
N ALA A 37 -22.10 -9.06 29.41
CA ALA A 37 -21.50 -10.04 28.52
C ALA A 37 -21.98 -9.96 27.06
N ALA A 38 -23.16 -9.37 26.80
CA ALA A 38 -23.79 -9.36 25.48
C ALA A 38 -22.99 -8.54 24.45
N ARG A 39 -22.27 -9.24 23.57
CA ARG A 39 -21.34 -8.70 22.56
C ARG A 39 -21.32 -9.52 21.27
N VAL A 40 -20.81 -8.95 20.19
CA VAL A 40 -20.24 -9.74 19.08
C VAL A 40 -18.81 -10.11 19.50
N ASP A 41 -18.46 -11.39 19.45
CA ASP A 41 -17.19 -11.93 19.96
C ASP A 41 -16.39 -12.59 18.86
N ILE A 42 -15.24 -12.00 18.51
CA ILE A 42 -14.36 -12.39 17.41
C ILE A 42 -13.06 -12.91 18.04
N ALA A 43 -13.14 -14.14 18.54
CA ALA A 43 -12.05 -14.86 19.20
C ALA A 43 -11.35 -15.88 18.29
N ASN A 44 -11.68 -15.90 16.98
CA ASN A 44 -11.12 -16.80 15.98
C ASN A 44 -10.66 -15.99 14.74
N PRO A 45 -9.53 -16.33 14.11
CA PRO A 45 -8.92 -15.51 13.06
C PRO A 45 -9.62 -15.65 11.69
N THR A 46 -9.24 -14.79 10.76
CA THR A 46 -9.74 -14.75 9.37
C THR A 46 -11.24 -14.50 9.33
N VAL A 47 -11.67 -13.35 9.84
CA VAL A 47 -13.08 -12.99 9.99
C VAL A 47 -13.39 -11.66 9.33
N THR A 48 -14.50 -11.60 8.60
CA THR A 48 -15.08 -10.34 8.12
C THR A 48 -16.40 -10.07 8.82
N VAL A 49 -16.55 -8.89 9.43
CA VAL A 49 -17.76 -8.44 10.13
C VAL A 49 -18.25 -7.15 9.48
N SER A 50 -19.45 -7.15 8.90
CA SER A 50 -19.88 -5.96 8.13
C SER A 50 -21.37 -5.74 8.00
N ASP A 51 -21.76 -4.53 7.57
CA ASP A 51 -23.12 -4.21 7.12
C ASP A 51 -24.24 -4.32 8.20
N PHE A 52 -23.99 -3.95 9.45
CA PHE A 52 -25.06 -3.89 10.47
C PHE A 52 -24.84 -2.85 11.58
N LYS A 53 -25.89 -2.58 12.35
CA LYS A 53 -25.86 -1.71 13.52
C LYS A 53 -26.09 -2.46 14.83
N ILE A 54 -25.20 -2.32 15.80
CA ILE A 54 -25.38 -2.77 17.18
C ILE A 54 -26.04 -1.65 18.00
N THR A 55 -26.93 -2.00 18.92
CA THR A 55 -27.65 -1.04 19.78
C THR A 55 -27.83 -1.52 21.23
N ASN A 56 -28.32 -0.63 22.09
CA ASN A 56 -28.82 -0.86 23.45
C ASN A 56 -27.72 -1.10 24.51
N ARG A 57 -27.15 -2.31 24.59
CA ARG A 57 -25.97 -2.62 25.43
C ARG A 57 -24.85 -3.35 24.68
N GLY A 58 -25.05 -3.59 23.38
CA GLY A 58 -24.16 -4.39 22.57
C GLY A 58 -22.87 -3.65 22.19
N TRP A 59 -21.81 -4.44 22.06
CA TRP A 59 -20.46 -4.00 21.74
C TRP A 59 -19.76 -5.11 20.95
N LEU A 60 -18.56 -4.85 20.42
CA LEU A 60 -17.77 -5.76 19.60
C LEU A 60 -16.40 -5.98 20.25
N MET A 61 -15.98 -7.24 20.35
CA MET A 61 -14.68 -7.63 20.91
C MET A 61 -13.88 -8.45 19.89
N ILE A 62 -12.58 -8.15 19.76
CA ILE A 62 -11.60 -8.89 18.97
C ILE A 62 -10.47 -9.33 19.90
N THR A 63 -10.12 -10.61 19.86
CA THR A 63 -9.01 -11.18 20.67
C THR A 63 -8.14 -12.13 19.84
N THR A 64 -7.94 -11.78 18.56
CA THR A 64 -7.39 -12.64 17.49
C THR A 64 -6.95 -11.78 16.29
N SER A 65 -6.29 -12.39 15.30
CA SER A 65 -5.69 -11.70 14.14
C SER A 65 -6.46 -11.89 12.82
N HIS A 66 -6.11 -11.10 11.80
CA HIS A 66 -6.70 -11.09 10.46
C HIS A 66 -8.22 -10.84 10.47
N VAL A 67 -8.63 -9.66 10.97
CA VAL A 67 -10.04 -9.29 11.17
C VAL A 67 -10.40 -8.01 10.41
N LYS A 68 -11.36 -8.11 9.49
CA LYS A 68 -11.88 -6.97 8.72
C LYS A 68 -13.25 -6.54 9.27
N VAL A 69 -13.38 -5.31 9.77
CA VAL A 69 -14.64 -4.75 10.30
C VAL A 69 -15.08 -3.57 9.44
N HIS A 70 -16.14 -3.73 8.63
CA HIS A 70 -16.53 -2.74 7.61
C HIS A 70 -17.98 -2.28 7.78
N ASP A 71 -18.24 -0.96 7.72
CA ASP A 71 -19.60 -0.40 7.72
C ASP A 71 -20.46 -0.81 8.95
N VAL A 72 -19.80 -1.11 10.08
CA VAL A 72 -20.45 -1.46 11.35
C VAL A 72 -20.69 -0.19 12.16
N THR A 73 -21.92 0.00 12.64
CA THR A 73 -22.25 1.09 13.56
C THR A 73 -22.58 0.53 14.94
N ILE A 74 -22.08 1.14 16.01
CA ILE A 74 -22.53 0.91 17.39
C ILE A 74 -23.17 2.22 17.86
N GLN A 75 -24.49 2.23 18.01
CA GLN A 75 -25.27 3.43 18.32
C GLN A 75 -26.10 3.25 19.59
N ASP A 76 -26.21 4.29 20.41
CA ASP A 76 -27.06 4.31 21.62
C ASP A 76 -26.74 3.14 22.59
N SER A 77 -25.48 2.68 22.58
CA SER A 77 -25.04 1.56 23.42
C SER A 77 -24.61 2.06 24.79
N LYS A 78 -25.53 2.03 25.75
CA LYS A 78 -25.37 2.64 27.08
C LYS A 78 -24.98 1.57 28.09
N LYS A 79 -23.72 1.14 27.97
CA LYS A 79 -23.09 0.17 28.86
C LYS A 79 -22.86 0.77 30.26
N THR A 80 -23.06 -0.04 31.29
CA THR A 80 -23.00 0.33 32.72
C THR A 80 -22.17 -0.69 33.51
N ALA A 81 -21.07 -1.18 32.93
CA ALA A 81 -20.27 -2.27 33.50
C ALA A 81 -18.77 -1.89 33.46
N PRO A 82 -18.06 -1.93 34.60
CA PRO A 82 -16.77 -1.26 34.76
C PRO A 82 -15.58 -1.94 34.05
N THR A 83 -15.78 -3.11 33.45
CA THR A 83 -14.72 -4.00 32.95
C THR A 83 -14.48 -3.95 31.44
N VAL A 84 -15.08 -3.00 30.70
CA VAL A 84 -14.92 -2.94 29.24
C VAL A 84 -14.62 -1.53 28.78
N ASN A 85 -13.52 -1.39 28.06
CA ASN A 85 -12.88 -0.11 27.81
C ASN A 85 -13.48 0.55 26.56
N GLY A 86 -13.48 -0.13 25.40
CA GLY A 86 -14.10 0.34 24.16
C GLY A 86 -15.43 -0.32 23.78
N MET A 87 -16.11 0.27 22.79
CA MET A 87 -17.27 -0.34 22.11
C MET A 87 -16.84 -1.20 20.92
N PHE A 88 -15.82 -0.76 20.18
CA PHE A 88 -14.96 -1.61 19.36
C PHE A 88 -13.69 -1.87 20.18
N PHE A 89 -13.55 -3.06 20.73
CA PHE A 89 -12.51 -3.41 21.70
C PHE A 89 -11.57 -4.47 21.10
N VAL A 90 -10.32 -4.12 20.84
CA VAL A 90 -9.25 -5.08 20.54
C VAL A 90 -8.51 -5.35 21.84
N TRP A 91 -8.37 -6.61 22.23
CA TRP A 91 -7.82 -7.01 23.52
C TRP A 91 -6.69 -8.03 23.37
N ALA A 92 -5.47 -7.52 23.27
CA ALA A 92 -4.24 -8.30 23.22
C ALA A 92 -3.84 -8.76 24.63
N ASP A 93 -4.67 -9.63 25.23
CA ASP A 93 -4.45 -10.16 26.58
C ASP A 93 -3.80 -11.55 26.55
N GLY A 94 -2.48 -11.63 26.79
CA GLY A 94 -1.68 -12.85 26.67
C GLY A 94 -1.64 -13.43 25.25
N ARG A 95 -1.65 -12.57 24.23
CA ARG A 95 -1.68 -12.90 22.80
C ARG A 95 -1.12 -11.78 21.91
N VAL A 96 -0.98 -12.10 20.62
CA VAL A 96 -0.90 -11.10 19.53
C VAL A 96 -2.30 -10.88 18.95
N CYS A 97 -2.59 -9.66 18.53
CA CYS A 97 -3.74 -9.27 17.71
C CYS A 97 -3.18 -8.43 16.55
N GLU A 98 -3.17 -8.96 15.34
CA GLU A 98 -2.56 -8.28 14.19
C GLU A 98 -3.38 -8.39 12.90
N ASP A 99 -3.10 -7.54 11.91
CA ASP A 99 -3.86 -7.38 10.67
C ASP A 99 -5.36 -7.14 10.92
N ILE A 100 -5.66 -6.08 11.69
CA ILE A 100 -7.05 -5.70 12.02
C ILE A 100 -7.36 -4.36 11.38
N GLU A 101 -8.39 -4.31 10.53
CA GLU A 101 -8.87 -3.07 9.92
C GLU A 101 -10.30 -2.74 10.30
N PHE A 102 -10.52 -1.46 10.59
CA PHE A 102 -11.83 -0.84 10.76
C PHE A 102 -12.05 0.14 9.61
N VAL A 103 -13.09 -0.07 8.82
CA VAL A 103 -13.41 0.78 7.65
C VAL A 103 -14.85 1.28 7.78
N ARG A 104 -15.05 2.61 7.69
CA ARG A 104 -16.36 3.28 7.82
C ARG A 104 -17.14 2.92 9.10
N CYS A 105 -16.43 2.49 10.14
CA CYS A 105 -17.04 2.06 11.40
C CYS A 105 -17.38 3.26 12.29
N LYS A 106 -18.51 3.20 13.02
CA LYS A 106 -19.05 4.38 13.73
C LYS A 106 -19.49 4.04 15.15
N ALA A 107 -18.95 4.74 16.14
CA ALA A 107 -19.39 4.70 17.53
C ALA A 107 -20.14 6.00 17.86
N ILE A 108 -21.43 5.93 18.19
CA ILE A 108 -22.32 7.10 18.28
C ILE A 108 -23.19 7.03 19.55
N ASP A 109 -23.14 8.07 20.40
CA ASP A 109 -23.93 8.17 21.64
C ASP A 109 -23.74 6.97 22.60
N VAL A 110 -22.51 6.44 22.63
CA VAL A 110 -22.10 5.26 23.40
C VAL A 110 -21.58 5.59 24.79
N GLY A 111 -21.81 4.71 25.77
CA GLY A 111 -21.51 4.96 27.18
C GLY A 111 -20.05 4.85 27.61
N SER A 112 -19.18 4.28 26.79
CA SER A 112 -17.73 4.17 27.02
C SER A 112 -16.94 4.76 25.86
N THR A 113 -15.62 4.56 25.82
CA THR A 113 -14.79 4.87 24.66
C THR A 113 -15.33 4.24 23.37
N GLY A 114 -15.16 4.94 22.24
CA GLY A 114 -15.60 4.44 20.93
C GLY A 114 -14.77 3.23 20.45
N PHE A 115 -13.51 3.47 20.12
CA PHE A 115 -12.54 2.47 19.67
C PHE A 115 -11.39 2.38 20.67
N ASN A 116 -10.97 1.18 21.05
CA ASN A 116 -9.92 0.97 22.05
C ASN A 116 -9.02 -0.22 21.69
N LEU A 117 -7.71 0.02 21.70
CA LEU A 117 -6.66 -0.99 21.52
C LEU A 117 -5.95 -1.24 22.86
N ASN A 118 -6.32 -2.33 23.53
CA ASN A 118 -5.85 -2.71 24.85
C ASN A 118 -4.92 -3.92 24.81
N GLY A 119 -4.05 -4.07 25.81
CA GLY A 119 -3.26 -5.27 26.04
C GLY A 119 -2.84 -5.45 27.49
N GLN A 120 -2.74 -6.72 27.93
CA GLN A 120 -2.38 -7.11 29.29
C GLN A 120 -1.63 -8.44 29.25
N ARG A 121 -0.65 -8.66 30.14
CA ARG A 121 0.17 -9.90 30.26
C ARG A 121 0.96 -10.25 28.98
N SER A 122 2.26 -10.54 29.09
CA SER A 122 3.07 -10.84 27.89
C SER A 122 2.68 -12.17 27.22
N PRO A 123 2.61 -12.27 25.87
CA PRO A 123 2.68 -11.18 24.89
C PRO A 123 1.37 -10.36 24.87
N ARG A 124 1.44 -9.08 24.54
CA ARG A 124 0.29 -8.14 24.61
C ARG A 124 0.22 -7.23 23.38
N VAL A 125 0.51 -7.81 22.21
CA VAL A 125 0.87 -7.07 21.00
C VAL A 125 -0.35 -6.74 20.15
N ASN A 126 -0.51 -5.47 19.81
CA ASN A 126 -1.36 -4.98 18.71
C ASN A 126 -0.43 -4.53 17.55
N ARG A 127 -0.51 -5.16 16.38
CA ARG A 127 0.35 -4.86 15.21
C ARG A 127 -0.46 -4.66 13.93
N ASN A 128 -0.04 -3.75 13.05
CA ASN A 128 -0.66 -3.55 11.73
C ASN A 128 -2.19 -3.35 11.86
N ILE A 129 -2.55 -2.36 12.68
CA ILE A 129 -3.94 -2.02 12.97
C ILE A 129 -4.31 -0.78 12.17
N ARG A 130 -5.45 -0.81 11.47
CA ARG A 130 -5.84 0.24 10.52
C ARG A 130 -7.24 0.78 10.77
N PHE A 131 -7.41 2.10 10.67
CA PHE A 131 -8.70 2.79 10.76
C PHE A 131 -8.88 3.73 9.55
N GLU A 132 -10.00 3.60 8.84
CA GLU A 132 -10.33 4.35 7.62
C GLU A 132 -11.77 4.90 7.72
N ASP A 133 -12.00 6.21 7.55
CA ASP A 133 -13.32 6.90 7.75
C ASP A 133 -14.08 6.41 9.01
N CYS A 134 -13.34 6.17 10.10
CA CYS A 134 -13.93 5.76 11.36
C CYS A 134 -14.37 6.98 12.17
N GLN A 135 -15.53 6.88 12.82
CA GLN A 135 -16.19 8.05 13.42
C GLN A 135 -16.59 7.77 14.87
N ALA A 136 -16.10 8.57 15.80
CA ALA A 136 -16.40 8.50 17.23
C ALA A 136 -17.13 9.78 17.65
N ILE A 137 -18.43 9.68 17.94
CA ILE A 137 -19.32 10.83 18.13
C ILE A 137 -20.03 10.69 19.48
N ARG A 138 -19.80 11.63 20.39
CA ARG A 138 -20.38 11.67 21.75
C ARG A 138 -20.12 10.42 22.60
N CYS A 139 -18.98 9.76 22.38
CA CYS A 139 -18.51 8.65 23.21
C CYS A 139 -18.29 9.08 24.67
N GLY A 140 -18.57 8.18 25.61
CA GLY A 140 -18.49 8.42 27.06
C GLY A 140 -19.59 9.32 27.62
N ASN A 141 -19.92 9.15 28.90
CA ASN A 141 -20.85 10.00 29.63
C ASN A 141 -20.62 9.97 31.16
N GLU A 142 -21.30 10.88 31.86
CA GLU A 142 -21.34 10.90 33.33
C GLU A 142 -22.01 9.63 33.86
N GLY A 143 -21.38 8.96 34.85
CA GLY A 143 -21.93 7.76 35.48
C GLY A 143 -21.68 6.44 34.73
N SER A 144 -20.89 6.44 33.66
CA SER A 144 -20.47 5.23 32.91
C SER A 144 -19.78 4.15 33.76
N GLY A 145 -19.15 4.55 34.87
CA GLY A 145 -18.29 3.73 35.71
C GLY A 145 -16.79 3.90 35.43
N LYS A 146 -16.40 4.48 34.29
CA LYS A 146 -15.02 4.92 33.99
C LYS A 146 -14.98 6.44 33.79
N ILE A 147 -14.15 7.11 34.60
CA ILE A 147 -13.93 8.57 34.55
C ILE A 147 -13.19 9.01 33.28
N TRP A 148 -12.43 8.09 32.67
CA TRP A 148 -11.75 8.25 31.39
C TRP A 148 -12.55 7.56 30.28
N ALA A 149 -12.93 8.33 29.26
CA ALA A 149 -13.69 7.84 28.10
C ALA A 149 -13.51 8.78 26.90
N VAL A 150 -12.99 8.26 25.80
CA VAL A 150 -12.48 9.03 24.65
C VAL A 150 -13.12 8.59 23.33
N GLY A 151 -12.79 9.24 22.21
CA GLY A 151 -13.24 8.80 20.88
C GLY A 151 -12.51 7.55 20.42
N PHE A 152 -11.19 7.69 20.27
CA PHE A 152 -10.23 6.65 19.93
C PHE A 152 -9.16 6.58 21.02
N ASP A 153 -8.84 5.36 21.42
CA ASP A 153 -7.95 5.04 22.54
C ASP A 153 -6.95 3.98 22.06
N PHE A 154 -5.68 4.35 22.09
CA PHE A 154 -4.59 3.54 21.57
C PHE A 154 -3.59 3.26 22.69
N HIS A 155 -2.97 2.08 22.66
CA HIS A 155 -1.85 1.72 23.55
C HIS A 155 -2.25 1.60 25.05
N GLU A 156 -3.50 1.22 25.37
CA GLU A 156 -3.95 0.96 26.76
C GLU A 156 -3.30 -0.35 27.27
N GLY A 157 -2.04 -0.26 27.72
CA GLY A 157 -1.21 -1.37 28.21
C GLY A 157 -0.60 -2.30 27.14
N ALA A 158 -1.05 -2.22 25.88
CA ALA A 158 -0.55 -3.04 24.77
C ALA A 158 0.82 -2.60 24.27
N ASP A 159 1.59 -3.52 23.69
CA ASP A 159 2.68 -3.16 22.77
C ASP A 159 2.06 -2.85 21.39
N LEU A 160 2.28 -1.64 20.85
CA LEU A 160 1.64 -1.14 19.64
C LEU A 160 2.66 -0.90 18.51
N TYR A 161 2.47 -1.60 17.39
CA TYR A 161 3.29 -1.48 16.20
C TYR A 161 2.44 -1.14 14.98
N ASP A 162 2.92 -0.23 14.14
CA ASP A 162 2.39 -0.01 12.78
C ASP A 162 0.88 0.32 12.76
N LEU A 163 0.46 1.21 13.66
CA LEU A 163 -0.90 1.77 13.68
C LEU A 163 -1.05 2.80 12.56
N SER A 164 -2.11 2.68 11.76
CA SER A 164 -2.50 3.65 10.73
C SER A 164 -3.94 4.14 10.96
N VAL A 165 -4.15 5.45 10.98
CA VAL A 165 -5.44 6.09 11.25
C VAL A 165 -5.67 7.21 10.24
N ASN A 166 -6.53 6.99 9.24
CA ASN A 166 -6.72 7.91 8.12
C ASN A 166 -8.17 8.39 8.03
N ASP A 167 -8.35 9.68 7.75
CA ASP A 167 -9.65 10.36 7.53
C ASP A 167 -10.68 10.15 8.67
N CYS A 168 -10.21 9.85 9.88
CA CYS A 168 -11.06 9.55 11.03
C CYS A 168 -11.54 10.82 11.76
N TYR A 169 -12.73 10.74 12.37
CA TYR A 169 -13.43 11.88 12.96
C TYR A 169 -13.82 11.63 14.41
N ALA A 170 -13.47 12.55 15.32
CA ALA A 170 -13.79 12.46 16.75
C ALA A 170 -14.47 13.73 17.28
N GLU A 171 -15.77 13.66 17.59
CA GLU A 171 -16.58 14.82 18.01
C GLU A 171 -17.26 14.65 19.37
N ASP A 172 -17.14 15.70 20.20
CA ASP A 172 -17.84 15.86 21.49
C ASP A 172 -17.69 14.63 22.41
N CYS A 173 -16.55 13.92 22.32
CA CYS A 173 -16.23 12.82 23.22
C CYS A 173 -16.00 13.34 24.63
N TRP A 174 -16.33 12.51 25.62
CA TRP A 174 -16.43 12.92 27.03
C TRP A 174 -15.12 13.51 27.55
N GLU A 175 -13.98 12.87 27.28
CA GLU A 175 -12.66 13.41 27.60
C GLU A 175 -11.94 13.91 26.35
N SER A 176 -11.36 13.01 25.54
CA SER A 176 -10.52 13.37 24.40
C SER A 176 -11.00 12.76 23.09
N GLY A 177 -10.59 13.35 21.96
CA GLY A 177 -10.88 12.84 20.61
C GLY A 177 -10.04 11.61 20.27
N PHE A 178 -8.74 11.82 20.05
CA PHE A 178 -7.73 10.77 19.89
C PHE A 178 -6.78 10.78 21.08
N TYR A 179 -6.59 9.61 21.69
CA TYR A 179 -5.79 9.43 22.89
C TYR A 179 -4.82 8.26 22.72
N PHE A 180 -3.54 8.53 22.91
CA PHE A 180 -2.51 7.50 23.04
C PHE A 180 -2.10 7.40 24.51
N GLU A 181 -2.30 6.26 25.16
CA GLU A 181 -1.95 6.14 26.57
C GLU A 181 -0.43 6.20 26.78
N PRO A 182 0.07 6.98 27.76
CA PRO A 182 1.49 7.03 28.05
C PRO A 182 1.97 5.74 28.71
N ASN A 183 3.23 5.43 28.47
CA ASN A 183 3.93 4.33 29.13
C ASN A 183 4.02 4.53 30.65
N PHE A 184 3.07 3.96 31.37
CA PHE A 184 3.07 3.84 32.82
C PHE A 184 3.47 2.44 33.26
N TYR A 185 4.15 2.39 34.40
CA TYR A 185 4.48 1.16 35.10
C TYR A 185 3.40 0.93 36.17
N ASN A 186 2.56 -0.09 35.97
CA ASN A 186 1.29 -0.24 36.71
C ASN A 186 1.43 -0.77 38.14
N GLY A 187 2.65 -0.98 38.65
CA GLY A 187 2.90 -1.31 40.06
C GLY A 187 2.84 -2.80 40.43
N GLU A 188 2.20 -3.65 39.64
CA GLU A 188 1.88 -5.03 40.03
C GLU A 188 3.02 -6.06 39.85
N ASP A 189 3.97 -5.85 38.92
CA ASP A 189 5.18 -6.67 38.77
C ASP A 189 6.40 -5.82 38.36
N PRO A 190 7.44 -5.69 39.21
CA PRO A 190 8.63 -4.86 38.93
C PRO A 190 9.51 -5.38 37.78
N ASN A 191 9.18 -6.55 37.21
CA ASN A 191 9.86 -7.13 36.05
C ASN A 191 9.07 -6.91 34.74
N GLN A 192 7.84 -6.36 34.80
CA GLN A 192 7.05 -6.12 33.61
C GLN A 192 7.71 -5.07 32.71
N ALA A 193 8.20 -5.50 31.55
CA ALA A 193 8.70 -4.61 30.50
C ALA A 193 7.64 -3.55 30.15
N ILE A 194 8.06 -2.29 30.08
CA ILE A 194 7.23 -1.14 29.70
C ILE A 194 6.64 -1.39 28.29
N PRO A 195 5.37 -1.01 28.02
CA PRO A 195 4.79 -1.16 26.68
C PRO A 195 5.59 -0.45 25.58
N VAL A 196 5.63 -1.05 24.40
CA VAL A 196 6.44 -0.56 23.27
C VAL A 196 5.53 0.06 22.22
N GLN A 197 5.79 1.32 21.84
CA GLN A 197 5.10 1.99 20.73
C GLN A 197 6.06 2.32 19.60
N VAL A 198 5.72 1.92 18.37
CA VAL A 198 6.53 2.15 17.15
C VAL A 198 5.64 2.49 15.95
N ASN A 199 6.11 3.42 15.10
CA ASN A 199 5.56 3.70 13.77
C ASN A 199 4.03 3.98 13.74
N SER A 200 3.51 4.72 14.74
CA SER A 200 2.10 5.13 14.75
C SER A 200 1.88 6.34 13.83
N ARG A 201 0.91 6.26 12.91
CA ARG A 201 0.63 7.29 11.89
C ARG A 201 -0.84 7.70 11.92
N VAL A 202 -1.09 9.01 11.85
CA VAL A 202 -2.42 9.61 11.86
C VAL A 202 -2.49 10.66 10.74
N THR A 203 -3.40 10.49 9.79
CA THR A 203 -3.48 11.28 8.55
C THR A 203 -4.87 11.87 8.37
N ASN A 204 -4.98 13.15 8.00
CA ASN A 204 -6.25 13.85 7.68
C ASN A 204 -7.33 13.83 8.79
N CYS A 205 -7.01 13.35 10.00
CA CYS A 205 -8.00 13.15 11.05
C CYS A 205 -8.46 14.48 11.64
N VAL A 206 -9.67 14.51 12.21
CA VAL A 206 -10.25 15.74 12.77
C VAL A 206 -10.86 15.50 14.15
N ALA A 207 -10.50 16.34 15.13
CA ALA A 207 -10.96 16.26 16.53
C ALA A 207 -11.67 17.54 16.98
N VAL A 208 -12.99 17.47 17.19
CA VAL A 208 -13.87 18.64 17.40
C VAL A 208 -14.60 18.60 18.75
N ASN A 209 -14.65 19.73 19.47
CA ASN A 209 -15.48 19.91 20.67
C ASN A 209 -15.27 18.90 21.82
N ASN A 210 -14.17 18.15 21.85
CA ASN A 210 -13.95 17.12 22.86
C ASN A 210 -13.73 17.72 24.25
N GLY A 211 -14.19 17.00 25.27
CA GLY A 211 -14.10 17.40 26.67
C GLY A 211 -15.26 18.28 27.17
N TRP A 212 -16.04 18.95 26.29
CA TRP A 212 -17.05 19.94 26.69
C TRP A 212 -18.07 19.39 27.69
N ARG A 213 -18.61 18.19 27.45
CA ARG A 213 -19.57 17.54 28.35
C ARG A 213 -19.01 17.16 29.73
N ASN A 214 -17.70 16.93 29.85
CA ASN A 214 -17.06 16.55 31.12
C ASN A 214 -16.86 17.78 32.03
N ASN A 215 -17.73 17.90 33.02
CA ASN A 215 -17.74 18.98 34.01
C ASN A 215 -17.13 18.58 35.37
N LEU A 216 -16.33 17.51 35.41
CA LEU A 216 -15.60 17.13 36.62
C LEU A 216 -14.43 18.09 36.87
N ASP A 217 -14.29 18.58 38.10
CA ASP A 217 -13.23 19.52 38.52
C ASP A 217 -11.84 18.89 38.51
N THR A 218 -11.74 17.57 38.62
CA THR A 218 -10.50 16.82 38.39
C THR A 218 -10.04 17.02 36.94
N ALA A 219 -8.78 17.44 36.78
CA ALA A 219 -8.20 17.90 35.52
C ALA A 219 -7.86 16.74 34.55
N PHE A 220 -8.90 16.08 34.06
CA PHE A 220 -8.87 15.13 32.95
C PHE A 220 -8.51 15.81 31.63
N TYR A 221 -7.96 15.05 30.68
CA TYR A 221 -7.10 15.60 29.63
C TYR A 221 -7.81 16.59 28.71
N LYS A 222 -9.07 16.28 28.34
CA LYS A 222 -10.02 17.20 27.70
C LYS A 222 -9.51 17.77 26.36
N THR A 223 -8.90 16.92 25.51
CA THR A 223 -8.13 17.33 24.32
C THR A 223 -8.72 16.90 22.98
N GLY A 224 -8.30 17.53 21.88
CA GLY A 224 -8.47 16.95 20.55
C GLY A 224 -7.57 15.74 20.35
N TYR A 225 -6.25 15.95 20.47
CA TYR A 225 -5.23 14.92 20.43
C TYR A 225 -4.44 14.88 21.74
N TYR A 226 -4.14 13.69 22.23
CA TYR A 226 -3.23 13.45 23.34
C TYR A 226 -2.20 12.40 22.92
N LEU A 227 -0.92 12.75 23.01
CA LEU A 227 0.17 12.11 22.27
C LEU A 227 1.27 11.59 23.22
N SER A 228 1.65 10.34 22.98
CA SER A 228 2.76 9.59 23.55
C SER A 228 4.01 9.68 22.63
N SER A 229 4.90 8.70 22.68
CA SER A 229 6.09 8.61 21.81
C SER A 229 5.80 7.92 20.47
N ALA A 230 6.68 8.12 19.48
CA ALA A 230 6.68 7.42 18.18
C ALA A 230 5.39 7.59 17.36
N VAL A 231 4.80 8.80 17.40
CA VAL A 231 3.60 9.16 16.64
C VAL A 231 3.91 10.25 15.61
N THR A 232 3.53 10.00 14.36
CA THR A 232 3.51 11.00 13.28
C THR A 232 2.07 11.38 12.95
N LEU A 233 1.75 12.67 13.05
CA LEU A 233 0.51 13.27 12.56
C LEU A 233 0.80 14.06 11.28
N THR A 234 -0.07 13.94 10.27
CA THR A 234 -0.02 14.73 9.04
C THR A 234 -1.42 15.27 8.72
N ASN A 235 -1.53 16.57 8.41
CA ASN A 235 -2.79 17.25 8.05
C ASN A 235 -3.93 17.03 9.07
N CYS A 236 -3.59 16.91 10.36
CA CYS A 236 -4.57 16.67 11.42
C CYS A 236 -5.14 17.97 11.98
N GLN A 237 -6.45 18.03 12.19
CA GLN A 237 -7.16 19.26 12.55
C GLN A 237 -7.85 19.15 13.90
N SER A 238 -7.56 20.08 14.81
CA SER A 238 -8.15 20.18 16.13
C SER A 238 -9.04 21.42 16.18
N LYS A 239 -10.24 21.33 16.78
CA LYS A 239 -11.18 22.46 16.79
C LYS A 239 -11.97 22.57 18.09
N ASN A 240 -11.79 23.70 18.77
CA ASN A 240 -12.54 24.11 19.94
C ASN A 240 -12.59 23.03 21.05
N ASN A 241 -11.53 22.26 21.26
CA ASN A 241 -11.49 21.26 22.34
C ASN A 241 -11.38 21.98 23.70
N LYS A 242 -11.94 21.40 24.79
CA LYS A 242 -12.15 22.14 26.05
C LYS A 242 -10.85 22.59 26.74
N ASN A 243 -9.82 21.75 26.69
CA ASN A 243 -8.48 22.05 27.20
C ASN A 243 -7.49 22.21 26.03
N ASN A 244 -6.91 21.14 25.50
CA ASN A 244 -5.85 21.26 24.49
C ASN A 244 -6.28 20.88 23.07
N GLY A 245 -5.71 21.55 22.07
CA GLY A 245 -5.78 21.13 20.68
C GLY A 245 -4.98 19.84 20.47
N PHE A 246 -3.68 19.94 20.72
CA PHE A 246 -2.71 18.84 20.78
C PHE A 246 -1.96 18.89 22.12
N TRP A 247 -1.86 17.76 22.82
CA TRP A 247 -1.05 17.63 24.04
C TRP A 247 -0.01 16.52 23.89
N VAL A 248 1.26 16.88 23.78
CA VAL A 248 2.40 15.95 23.91
C VAL A 248 2.71 15.77 25.39
N TRP A 249 2.55 14.54 25.90
CA TRP A 249 2.68 14.22 27.32
C TRP A 249 4.14 14.04 27.78
N GLN A 250 4.33 13.91 29.09
CA GLN A 250 5.63 13.83 29.76
C GLN A 250 6.52 12.73 29.15
N SER A 251 7.77 13.06 28.86
CA SER A 251 8.80 12.13 28.40
C SER A 251 8.53 11.49 27.03
N ALA A 252 7.58 12.04 26.25
CA ALA A 252 7.36 11.63 24.87
C ALA A 252 8.60 11.88 24.01
N LYS A 253 8.83 10.98 23.05
CA LYS A 253 9.94 11.04 22.10
C LYS A 253 9.48 10.79 20.68
N ASP A 254 10.23 11.31 19.72
CA ASP A 254 10.09 10.93 18.31
C ASP A 254 8.66 11.20 17.79
N VAL A 255 8.16 12.39 18.13
CA VAL A 255 6.81 12.86 17.78
C VAL A 255 6.91 13.90 16.68
N VAL A 256 6.18 13.71 15.59
CA VAL A 256 6.19 14.59 14.42
C VAL A 256 4.76 15.06 14.13
N LEU A 257 4.57 16.36 13.99
CA LEU A 257 3.33 16.97 13.48
C LEU A 257 3.68 17.73 12.20
N ASN A 258 3.07 17.33 11.09
CA ASN A 258 3.16 18.03 9.80
C ASN A 258 1.80 18.65 9.49
N ASP A 259 1.77 19.94 9.15
CA ASP A 259 0.58 20.64 8.65
C ASP A 259 -0.64 20.56 9.60
N CYS A 260 -0.37 20.40 10.90
CA CYS A 260 -1.39 20.21 11.92
C CYS A 260 -1.94 21.55 12.43
N THR A 261 -3.25 21.66 12.57
CA THR A 261 -3.92 22.94 12.89
C THR A 261 -4.80 22.82 14.13
N ASP A 262 -4.85 23.86 14.98
CA ASP A 262 -5.86 24.01 16.03
C ASP A 262 -6.62 25.34 15.88
N ASP A 263 -7.94 25.28 15.80
CA ASP A 263 -8.82 26.45 15.86
C ASP A 263 -9.54 26.53 17.22
N GLY A 264 -9.02 27.38 18.10
CA GLY A 264 -9.77 27.94 19.21
C GLY A 264 -9.84 27.11 20.49
N SER A 265 -9.01 26.07 20.67
CA SER A 265 -8.89 25.34 21.95
C SER A 265 -8.33 26.24 23.07
N ASP A 266 -8.34 25.78 24.34
CA ASP A 266 -7.79 26.61 25.42
C ASP A 266 -6.27 26.78 25.29
N LYS A 267 -5.58 25.67 25.01
CA LYS A 267 -4.17 25.67 24.65
C LYS A 267 -4.03 24.95 23.32
N SER A 268 -3.59 25.59 22.25
CA SER A 268 -3.53 24.92 20.94
C SER A 268 -2.51 23.79 20.95
N PHE A 269 -1.28 24.08 21.35
CA PHE A 269 -0.20 23.09 21.47
C PHE A 269 0.37 23.12 22.89
N GLN A 270 0.26 22.01 23.62
CA GLN A 270 0.86 21.82 24.94
C GLN A 270 1.94 20.73 24.88
N VAL A 271 3.14 21.00 25.39
CA VAL A 271 4.28 20.07 25.32
C VAL A 271 4.94 19.94 26.69
N ARG A 272 5.10 18.71 27.18
CA ARG A 272 5.66 18.42 28.50
C ARG A 272 6.88 17.52 28.40
N THR A 273 8.04 18.04 28.82
CA THR A 273 9.28 17.27 29.08
C THR A 273 9.68 16.23 28.02
N GLY A 274 9.50 16.52 26.73
CA GLY A 274 9.82 15.61 25.63
C GLY A 274 11.14 15.91 24.92
N SER A 275 11.50 15.06 23.94
CA SER A 275 12.74 15.20 23.15
C SER A 275 12.61 14.64 21.73
N ASN A 276 13.32 15.22 20.75
CA ASN A 276 13.14 14.91 19.31
C ASN A 276 11.68 15.07 18.89
N LEU A 277 11.14 16.27 19.13
CA LEU A 277 9.78 16.65 18.76
C LEU A 277 9.86 17.59 17.55
N LYS A 278 9.04 17.39 16.54
CA LYS A 278 9.08 18.15 15.29
C LYS A 278 7.69 18.66 14.93
N PHE A 279 7.56 19.96 14.68
CA PHE A 279 6.32 20.64 14.34
C PHE A 279 6.56 21.47 13.07
N TYR A 280 6.20 20.93 11.91
CA TYR A 280 6.36 21.55 10.59
C TYR A 280 5.03 22.14 10.13
N ASN A 281 5.03 23.38 9.63
CA ASN A 281 3.87 24.08 9.03
C ASN A 281 2.63 24.21 9.95
N CYS A 282 2.75 23.92 11.24
CA CYS A 282 1.62 23.82 12.16
C CYS A 282 1.01 25.20 12.49
N GLU A 283 -0.32 25.28 12.68
CA GLU A 283 -1.02 26.53 12.99
C GLU A 283 -1.82 26.47 14.29
N SER A 284 -1.65 27.50 15.12
CA SER A 284 -2.55 27.85 16.22
C SER A 284 -3.39 29.08 15.85
N SER A 285 -4.69 28.87 15.66
CA SER A 285 -5.68 29.91 15.39
C SER A 285 -6.59 30.10 16.62
N ASN A 286 -6.90 31.35 16.98
CA ASN A 286 -7.92 31.75 17.98
C ASN A 286 -7.75 31.19 19.41
N ALA A 287 -6.57 30.66 19.78
CA ALA A 287 -6.29 30.02 21.07
C ALA A 287 -6.75 30.85 22.28
N ARG A 288 -7.46 30.25 23.24
CA ARG A 288 -8.09 31.01 24.34
C ARG A 288 -7.10 31.47 25.42
N THR A 289 -6.11 30.65 25.73
CA THR A 289 -5.16 30.86 26.83
C THR A 289 -3.72 30.77 26.37
N TYR A 290 -3.32 29.75 25.60
CA TYR A 290 -1.96 29.63 25.03
C TYR A 290 -1.98 29.09 23.59
N ALA A 291 -1.30 29.76 22.67
CA ALA A 291 -1.02 29.19 21.36
C ALA A 291 0.01 28.05 21.48
N LEU A 292 1.05 28.26 22.30
CA LEU A 292 2.07 27.26 22.62
C LEU A 292 2.45 27.33 24.10
N TYR A 293 2.39 26.20 24.80
CA TYR A 293 2.75 26.08 26.21
C TYR A 293 3.69 24.89 26.42
N ALA A 294 4.99 25.16 26.63
CA ALA A 294 6.00 24.11 26.72
C ALA A 294 7.00 24.32 27.87
N TRP A 295 7.35 23.22 28.56
CA TRP A 295 8.32 23.24 29.66
C TRP A 295 9.13 21.93 29.74
N GLY A 296 10.37 22.04 30.22
CA GLY A 296 11.31 20.92 30.44
C GLY A 296 11.71 20.15 29.17
N THR A 297 11.49 20.72 27.99
CA THR A 297 11.60 20.06 26.68
C THR A 297 12.94 20.36 26.03
N ASN A 298 13.58 19.37 25.40
CA ASN A 298 14.91 19.51 24.83
C ASN A 298 14.97 19.05 23.37
N GLY A 299 15.50 19.88 22.46
CA GLY A 299 15.62 19.52 21.04
C GLY A 299 14.27 19.37 20.33
N ALA A 300 13.36 20.34 20.53
CA ALA A 300 12.11 20.43 19.79
C ALA A 300 12.23 21.48 18.66
N VAL A 301 11.80 21.11 17.46
CA VAL A 301 11.83 21.96 16.26
C VAL A 301 10.42 22.46 15.96
N PHE A 302 10.23 23.77 15.95
CA PHE A 302 9.01 24.43 15.46
C PHE A 302 9.40 25.26 14.23
N ASP A 303 8.92 24.85 13.06
CA ASP A 303 9.37 25.32 11.74
C ASP A 303 8.14 25.72 10.92
N ASN A 304 8.12 26.96 10.39
CA ASN A 304 6.95 27.60 9.78
C ASN A 304 5.68 27.53 10.68
N PHE A 305 5.83 27.79 11.99
CA PHE A 305 4.74 27.66 12.96
C PHE A 305 3.89 28.94 13.01
N LYS A 306 2.60 28.86 12.73
CA LYS A 306 1.71 30.03 12.60
C LYS A 306 0.93 30.28 13.90
N ILE A 307 0.85 31.53 14.32
CA ILE A 307 0.02 31.97 15.46
C ILE A 307 -0.90 33.10 15.00
N ILE A 308 -2.20 32.83 14.97
CA ILE A 308 -3.22 33.71 14.40
C ILE A 308 -4.27 34.07 15.46
N ASN A 309 -4.41 35.37 15.73
CA ASN A 309 -5.41 35.94 16.64
C ASN A 309 -5.51 35.26 18.04
N PRO A 310 -4.40 35.00 18.75
CA PRO A 310 -4.45 34.41 20.09
C PRO A 310 -5.18 35.36 21.05
N LYS A 311 -6.16 34.85 21.82
CA LYS A 311 -7.03 35.70 22.65
C LYS A 311 -6.31 36.39 23.81
N LYS A 312 -5.18 35.83 24.25
CA LYS A 312 -4.20 36.57 25.06
C LYS A 312 -3.25 37.35 24.14
N SER A 313 -3.41 38.68 24.08
CA SER A 313 -2.44 39.56 23.40
C SER A 313 -1.06 39.61 24.06
N SER A 314 -0.94 39.13 25.31
CA SER A 314 0.32 39.00 26.03
C SER A 314 0.43 37.62 26.70
N GLY A 315 1.60 36.98 26.55
CA GLY A 315 1.90 35.67 27.13
C GLY A 315 1.22 34.49 26.46
N ALA A 316 0.67 34.60 25.24
CA ALA A 316 0.09 33.45 24.52
C ALA A 316 1.10 32.36 24.17
N VAL A 317 2.40 32.67 24.16
CA VAL A 317 3.47 31.65 24.15
C VAL A 317 4.11 31.65 25.54
N CYS A 318 4.13 30.49 26.19
CA CYS A 318 4.67 30.34 27.54
C CYS A 318 5.72 29.23 27.56
N LEU A 319 6.98 29.59 27.79
CA LEU A 319 8.14 28.72 27.64
C LEU A 319 9.00 28.68 28.90
N GLY A 320 9.24 27.45 29.39
CA GLY A 320 10.11 27.19 30.55
C GLY A 320 9.45 27.39 31.92
N LEU A 321 8.15 27.72 31.95
CA LEU A 321 7.34 27.87 33.17
C LEU A 321 6.27 26.78 33.21
N ARG A 322 6.00 26.26 34.40
CA ARG A 322 4.78 25.52 34.72
C ARG A 322 3.95 26.35 35.70
N GLU A 323 2.75 26.78 35.29
CA GLU A 323 1.95 27.77 36.05
C GLU A 323 1.53 27.28 37.44
N ASP A 324 1.30 25.98 37.62
CA ASP A 324 0.98 25.36 38.91
C ASP A 324 2.23 25.04 39.76
N HIS A 325 3.44 25.23 39.23
CA HIS A 325 4.72 25.10 39.94
C HIS A 325 5.66 26.29 39.62
N PRO A 326 5.27 27.54 39.94
CA PRO A 326 5.99 28.75 39.49
C PRO A 326 7.36 28.97 40.16
N ASN A 327 7.74 28.17 41.16
CA ASN A 327 9.04 28.25 41.82
C ASN A 327 10.06 27.23 41.28
N ASP A 328 9.67 26.43 40.30
CA ASP A 328 10.42 25.29 39.78
C ASP A 328 10.65 25.48 38.27
N PRO A 329 11.81 26.02 37.84
CA PRO A 329 12.06 26.37 36.45
C PRO A 329 12.44 25.13 35.62
N TRP A 330 11.53 24.69 34.76
CA TRP A 330 11.74 23.56 33.83
C TRP A 330 12.16 24.10 32.45
N PRO A 331 13.46 24.30 32.17
CA PRO A 331 13.90 25.02 30.98
C PRO A 331 13.51 24.32 29.67
N VAL A 332 13.40 25.11 28.60
CA VAL A 332 13.28 24.61 27.23
C VAL A 332 14.63 24.88 26.55
N THR A 333 15.29 23.84 26.02
CA THR A 333 16.70 23.91 25.59
C THR A 333 16.91 23.35 24.19
N GLY A 334 17.84 23.95 23.42
CA GLY A 334 18.18 23.48 22.07
C GLY A 334 17.00 23.41 21.10
N CYS A 335 15.97 24.23 21.31
CA CYS A 335 14.74 24.23 20.51
C CYS A 335 14.76 25.39 19.52
N THR A 336 14.40 25.14 18.27
CA THR A 336 14.22 26.18 17.24
C THR A 336 12.75 26.58 17.12
N PHE A 337 12.51 27.85 16.82
CA PHE A 337 11.17 28.39 16.63
C PHE A 337 11.19 29.43 15.51
N ASP A 338 10.61 29.08 14.36
CA ASP A 338 10.18 30.05 13.35
C ASP A 338 8.67 30.29 13.52
N ILE A 339 8.27 31.52 13.87
CA ILE A 339 6.89 31.84 14.29
C ILE A 339 6.32 33.05 13.56
N LEU A 340 5.40 32.82 12.63
CA LEU A 340 4.61 33.88 11.99
C LEU A 340 3.45 34.30 12.89
N LEU A 341 3.44 35.57 13.32
CA LEU A 341 2.41 36.11 14.22
C LEU A 341 1.44 37.07 13.52
N THR A 342 0.14 36.90 13.79
CA THR A 342 -0.89 37.93 13.55
C THR A 342 -1.82 38.12 14.76
N GLY A 343 -2.36 39.32 14.95
CA GLY A 343 -3.36 39.64 15.98
C GLY A 343 -2.84 39.95 17.39
N ALA A 344 -1.53 39.89 17.64
CA ALA A 344 -0.91 40.27 18.92
C ALA A 344 0.45 40.97 18.71
N ASP A 345 0.99 41.60 19.76
CA ASP A 345 2.31 42.24 19.73
C ASP A 345 3.41 41.22 20.10
N LYS A 346 4.39 41.02 19.20
CA LYS A 346 5.58 40.17 19.44
C LYS A 346 6.32 40.50 20.73
N ASN A 347 6.36 41.78 21.12
CA ASN A 347 7.09 42.25 22.30
C ASN A 347 6.42 41.79 23.60
N THR A 348 5.14 41.43 23.56
CA THR A 348 4.36 40.95 24.72
C THR A 348 3.91 39.49 24.58
N LEU A 349 4.00 38.89 23.39
CA LEU A 349 3.50 37.54 23.09
C LEU A 349 4.11 36.46 23.99
N ILE A 350 5.42 36.50 24.23
CA ILE A 350 6.15 35.39 24.85
C ILE A 350 6.48 35.68 26.32
N ARG A 351 6.17 34.72 27.19
CA ARG A 351 6.62 34.68 28.59
C ARG A 351 7.71 33.61 28.74
N TYR A 352 8.90 34.04 29.14
CA TYR A 352 10.04 33.19 29.50
C TYR A 352 10.26 33.15 31.01
N TYR A 353 10.81 32.05 31.52
CA TYR A 353 11.09 31.90 32.96
C TYR A 353 12.48 31.36 33.31
N ASN A 354 13.34 31.16 32.30
CA ASN A 354 14.78 31.09 32.47
C ASN A 354 15.41 31.81 31.27
N ALA A 355 16.27 32.80 31.53
CA ALA A 355 16.78 33.70 30.49
C ALA A 355 18.13 33.28 29.89
N ASN A 356 18.79 32.26 30.47
CA ASN A 356 20.22 32.07 30.29
C ASN A 356 20.63 31.22 29.06
N ASN A 357 19.68 30.54 28.39
CA ASN A 357 19.97 29.55 27.33
C ASN A 357 19.18 29.77 26.01
N ASN A 358 18.57 30.93 25.79
CA ASN A 358 17.52 31.08 24.78
C ASN A 358 18.05 31.40 23.36
N GLN A 359 18.31 30.36 22.57
CA GLN A 359 18.36 30.47 21.09
C GLN A 359 16.93 30.40 20.52
N ILE A 360 16.20 31.53 20.51
CA ILE A 360 14.82 31.59 20.01
C ILE A 360 14.67 32.81 19.09
N THR A 361 14.43 32.55 17.80
CA THR A 361 14.58 33.54 16.72
C THR A 361 13.24 33.79 16.02
N ILE A 362 12.41 34.67 16.59
CA ILE A 362 11.09 35.02 16.05
C ILE A 362 11.25 35.84 14.75
N ASN A 363 11.03 35.22 13.59
CA ASN A 363 11.01 35.92 12.31
C ASN A 363 9.59 36.39 11.96
N GLY A 364 9.46 37.60 11.40
CA GLY A 364 8.24 38.07 10.75
C GLY A 364 7.16 38.71 11.64
N ILE A 365 6.84 39.98 11.35
CA ILE A 365 5.50 40.56 11.53
C ILE A 365 5.14 41.25 10.23
N GLY A 366 3.96 40.94 9.68
CA GLY A 366 3.30 41.77 8.68
C GLY A 366 2.38 42.81 9.35
N PRO A 367 2.25 44.03 8.81
CA PRO A 367 1.43 45.07 9.42
C PRO A 367 -0.08 44.80 9.28
N THR A 368 -0.84 45.14 10.31
CA THR A 368 -2.30 45.10 10.27
C THR A 368 -2.88 46.24 9.43
N THR A 369 -3.50 45.95 8.28
CA THR A 369 -4.83 46.48 7.86
C THR A 369 -5.23 46.02 6.45
N THR A 370 -6.23 45.14 6.34
CA THR A 370 -7.49 45.38 5.60
C THR A 370 -8.50 44.32 6.03
N THR A 371 -9.77 44.68 6.17
CA THR A 371 -10.85 43.75 6.58
C THR A 371 -11.76 43.41 5.39
N PRO A 372 -11.80 42.16 4.94
CA PRO A 372 -12.92 41.65 4.14
C PRO A 372 -14.09 41.38 5.09
N THR A 373 -15.12 42.23 5.07
CA THR A 373 -16.26 42.09 5.98
C THR A 373 -17.12 40.88 5.63
N LYS A 374 -17.02 39.80 6.42
CA LYS A 374 -18.08 38.78 6.53
C LYS A 374 -18.81 38.93 7.85
N THR A 375 -20.06 39.38 7.76
CA THR A 375 -21.03 39.47 8.87
C THR A 375 -21.26 38.10 9.51
N PRO A 376 -21.40 37.99 10.85
CA PRO A 376 -21.70 36.72 11.50
C PRO A 376 -23.12 36.24 11.18
N THR A 377 -23.23 35.07 10.54
CA THR A 377 -24.49 34.35 10.35
C THR A 377 -24.74 33.42 11.55
N PRO A 378 -25.96 33.35 12.13
CA PRO A 378 -26.21 32.53 13.32
C PRO A 378 -26.09 31.03 13.09
N ILE A 379 -25.82 30.29 14.17
CA ILE A 379 -25.91 28.83 14.22
C ILE A 379 -27.39 28.42 14.04
N VAL A 380 -27.66 27.54 13.09
CA VAL A 380 -28.94 26.83 12.92
C VAL A 380 -28.65 25.35 12.73
N SER A 381 -29.47 24.47 13.31
CA SER A 381 -29.36 23.02 13.13
C SER A 381 -29.42 22.64 11.65
N GLY A 382 -28.44 21.88 11.16
CA GLY A 382 -28.28 21.63 9.73
C GLY A 382 -29.29 20.64 9.13
N PRO A 383 -29.38 20.59 7.79
CA PRO A 383 -29.75 19.39 7.05
C PRO A 383 -28.51 18.54 6.70
N THR A 384 -28.76 17.33 6.21
CA THR A 384 -27.78 16.37 5.67
C THR A 384 -26.79 17.00 4.68
N PRO A 385 -25.50 16.59 4.65
CA PRO A 385 -24.55 17.06 3.64
C PRO A 385 -25.05 16.83 2.20
N PRO A 386 -25.12 17.88 1.35
CA PRO A 386 -25.41 17.72 -0.07
C PRO A 386 -24.18 17.22 -0.82
N THR A 387 -24.39 16.41 -1.85
CA THR A 387 -23.34 15.92 -2.75
C THR A 387 -22.78 17.03 -3.64
N THR A 388 -21.45 16.98 -3.87
CA THR A 388 -20.71 17.55 -5.02
C THR A 388 -20.80 19.06 -5.30
N THR A 389 -19.64 19.74 -5.29
CA THR A 389 -19.04 20.46 -6.46
C THR A 389 -18.30 21.76 -6.05
N PRO A 390 -16.97 21.88 -6.26
CA PRO A 390 -16.26 23.16 -6.33
C PRO A 390 -16.43 23.81 -7.72
N VAL A 391 -16.40 25.16 -7.83
CA VAL A 391 -16.42 25.84 -9.15
C VAL A 391 -15.57 27.11 -9.18
N ALA A 392 -14.43 27.02 -9.85
CA ALA A 392 -13.97 27.97 -10.87
C ALA A 392 -12.79 27.30 -11.62
N GLY A 393 -12.81 27.07 -12.94
CA GLY A 393 -13.87 27.29 -13.93
C GLY A 393 -14.53 26.00 -14.44
N LYS A 394 -15.87 25.93 -14.49
CA LYS A 394 -16.61 24.80 -15.09
C LYS A 394 -16.54 24.84 -16.63
N GLY A 395 -15.49 24.26 -17.20
CA GLY A 395 -15.30 24.17 -18.65
C GLY A 395 -16.40 23.33 -19.31
N VAL A 396 -17.06 23.82 -20.37
CA VAL A 396 -18.15 23.10 -21.03
C VAL A 396 -17.65 22.42 -22.30
N ILE A 397 -17.97 21.14 -22.47
CA ILE A 397 -17.52 20.32 -23.62
C ILE A 397 -18.73 19.87 -24.45
N PRO A 398 -18.76 20.09 -25.78
CA PRO A 398 -17.75 20.77 -26.60
C PRO A 398 -17.68 22.28 -26.33
N GLY A 399 -16.47 22.83 -26.45
CA GLY A 399 -16.16 24.23 -26.13
C GLY A 399 -14.64 24.46 -26.11
N THR A 400 -14.23 25.65 -25.69
CA THR A 400 -12.83 25.95 -25.35
C THR A 400 -12.71 26.06 -23.83
N ILE A 401 -11.58 25.59 -23.29
CA ILE A 401 -11.14 25.77 -21.92
C ILE A 401 -9.80 26.50 -22.03
N GLU A 402 -9.74 27.74 -21.55
CA GLU A 402 -8.49 28.50 -21.51
C GLU A 402 -7.61 27.93 -20.38
N ALA A 403 -6.29 27.87 -20.55
CA ALA A 403 -5.41 27.14 -19.65
C ALA A 403 -5.25 27.84 -18.29
N GLU A 404 -5.45 29.16 -18.24
CA GLU A 404 -5.45 29.98 -17.02
C GLU A 404 -6.68 29.76 -16.10
N ASP A 405 -7.72 29.07 -16.57
CA ASP A 405 -8.99 28.82 -15.87
C ASP A 405 -9.02 27.46 -15.10
N TYR A 406 -7.85 26.98 -14.65
CA TYR A 406 -7.72 25.77 -13.81
C TYR A 406 -8.41 25.89 -12.45
N ASP A 407 -8.73 24.74 -11.84
CA ASP A 407 -9.49 24.61 -10.59
C ASP A 407 -8.87 25.43 -9.44
N ALA A 408 -9.71 26.14 -8.70
CA ALA A 408 -9.30 26.77 -7.45
C ALA A 408 -9.10 25.74 -6.33
N GLY A 409 -7.93 25.76 -5.69
CA GLY A 409 -7.60 24.86 -4.57
C GLY A 409 -6.24 25.13 -3.90
N GLY A 410 -5.29 25.69 -4.66
CA GLY A 410 -3.89 25.81 -4.25
C GLY A 410 -3.05 24.64 -4.76
N ASP A 411 -1.76 24.69 -4.42
CA ASP A 411 -0.79 23.63 -4.69
C ASP A 411 -1.24 22.28 -4.10
N GLY A 412 -0.99 21.20 -4.82
CA GLY A 412 -1.45 19.83 -4.51
C GLY A 412 -2.95 19.59 -4.73
N VAL A 413 -3.77 20.61 -5.04
CA VAL A 413 -5.24 20.49 -5.11
C VAL A 413 -5.81 20.93 -6.46
N GLY A 414 -5.55 22.16 -6.89
CA GLY A 414 -6.00 22.72 -8.18
C GLY A 414 -4.92 22.69 -9.26
N TYR A 415 -3.66 22.75 -8.82
CA TYR A 415 -2.45 22.65 -9.62
C TYR A 415 -1.33 22.03 -8.77
N HIS A 416 -0.20 21.74 -9.38
CA HIS A 416 1.09 21.66 -8.71
C HIS A 416 2.12 22.43 -9.53
N ASP A 417 2.77 23.38 -8.89
CA ASP A 417 3.91 24.11 -9.42
C ASP A 417 5.14 23.74 -8.58
N ILE A 418 6.30 23.59 -9.21
CA ILE A 418 7.56 23.25 -8.50
C ILE A 418 8.29 24.49 -7.99
N GLU A 419 7.81 25.69 -8.32
CA GLU A 419 8.28 26.96 -7.79
C GLU A 419 7.19 27.69 -6.98
N ALA A 420 7.63 28.54 -6.05
CA ALA A 420 6.75 29.21 -5.09
C ALA A 420 6.26 30.60 -5.54
N GLU A 421 6.69 31.07 -6.72
CA GLU A 421 6.45 32.41 -7.24
C GLU A 421 6.04 32.34 -8.72
N ASN A 422 4.84 32.84 -9.05
CA ASN A 422 4.38 33.02 -10.43
C ASN A 422 5.24 34.09 -11.13
N LEU A 423 6.17 33.64 -11.98
CA LEU A 423 7.17 34.42 -12.70
C LEU A 423 6.56 35.35 -13.77
N GLY A 424 5.38 35.00 -14.30
CA GLY A 424 4.65 35.83 -15.26
C GLY A 424 3.79 36.92 -14.61
N GLY A 425 3.34 36.71 -13.37
CA GLY A 425 2.63 37.66 -12.52
C GLY A 425 1.24 38.11 -13.03
N ALA A 426 0.63 37.39 -13.98
CA ALA A 426 -0.63 37.76 -14.61
C ALA A 426 -1.82 36.87 -14.18
N TYR A 427 -3.04 37.36 -14.46
CA TYR A 427 -4.36 36.75 -14.18
C TYR A 427 -4.68 36.41 -12.70
N ARG A 428 -3.87 35.58 -12.03
CA ARG A 428 -4.08 35.07 -10.67
C ARG A 428 -2.91 35.41 -9.75
N GLN A 429 -3.03 35.06 -8.47
CA GLN A 429 -2.05 35.32 -7.41
C GLN A 429 -1.65 34.05 -6.64
N ASP A 430 -2.04 32.88 -7.15
CA ASP A 430 -1.48 31.59 -6.78
C ASP A 430 -0.21 31.29 -7.59
N GLY A 431 0.47 30.17 -7.27
CA GLY A 431 1.88 29.94 -7.64
C GLY A 431 2.16 29.66 -9.13
N VAL A 432 1.14 29.33 -9.92
CA VAL A 432 1.31 28.93 -11.34
C VAL A 432 1.87 30.06 -12.18
N ASP A 433 2.87 29.76 -13.00
CA ASP A 433 3.41 30.66 -14.02
C ASP A 433 2.37 31.08 -15.08
N ILE A 434 1.85 32.31 -14.99
CA ILE A 434 0.88 32.86 -15.94
C ILE A 434 1.38 34.19 -16.52
N GLU A 435 1.52 34.28 -17.84
CA GLU A 435 1.84 35.50 -18.57
C GLU A 435 0.71 35.92 -19.54
N TYR A 436 0.77 37.14 -20.07
CA TYR A 436 -0.09 37.59 -21.18
C TYR A 436 0.65 37.48 -22.51
N SER A 437 0.23 36.54 -23.36
CA SER A 437 0.87 36.29 -24.65
C SER A 437 0.26 37.16 -25.76
N SER A 438 1.12 37.95 -26.41
CA SER A 438 0.72 38.83 -27.50
C SER A 438 0.34 38.07 -28.77
N ALA A 439 0.98 36.93 -29.03
CA ALA A 439 0.70 36.07 -30.16
C ALA A 439 -0.49 35.12 -29.92
N ALA A 440 -0.75 34.72 -28.67
CA ALA A 440 -1.94 33.96 -28.32
C ALA A 440 -3.19 34.83 -28.28
N GLY A 441 -3.08 36.07 -27.80
CA GLY A 441 -4.21 37.00 -27.61
C GLY A 441 -5.01 36.77 -26.32
N SER A 442 -4.43 36.09 -25.34
CA SER A 442 -5.02 35.66 -24.07
C SER A 442 -3.94 35.67 -22.97
N HIS A 443 -4.29 35.30 -21.73
CA HIS A 443 -3.24 34.78 -20.86
C HIS A 443 -2.87 33.36 -21.33
N VAL A 444 -1.75 32.87 -20.82
CA VAL A 444 -1.22 31.53 -21.10
C VAL A 444 -0.52 31.05 -19.85
N ILE A 445 -0.47 29.75 -19.65
CA ILE A 445 0.47 29.17 -18.69
C ILE A 445 1.85 29.22 -19.36
N GLY A 446 2.75 29.99 -18.76
CA GLY A 446 4.12 30.17 -19.20
C GLY A 446 5.05 29.11 -18.60
N TRP A 447 6.26 28.99 -19.16
CA TRP A 447 7.45 28.32 -18.59
C TRP A 447 7.36 26.87 -18.08
N MET A 448 6.18 26.22 -18.11
CA MET A 448 5.93 24.95 -17.41
C MET A 448 7.01 23.90 -17.64
N ARG A 449 7.38 23.20 -16.58
CA ARG A 449 8.55 22.34 -16.45
C ARG A 449 8.12 20.89 -16.17
N PRO A 450 9.03 19.90 -16.18
CA PRO A 450 8.67 18.53 -15.85
C PRO A 450 8.09 18.38 -14.42
N ALA A 451 7.10 17.49 -14.27
CA ALA A 451 6.41 17.11 -13.01
C ALA A 451 5.33 18.05 -12.46
N GLU A 452 5.15 19.23 -13.05
CA GLU A 452 4.01 20.12 -12.77
C GLU A 452 2.67 19.56 -13.29
N TRP A 453 1.56 20.08 -12.78
CA TRP A 453 0.24 19.75 -13.31
C TRP A 453 -0.84 20.82 -13.05
N LEU A 454 -1.91 20.79 -13.85
CA LEU A 454 -3.07 21.67 -13.77
C LEU A 454 -4.35 20.85 -13.86
N GLN A 455 -5.35 21.15 -13.03
CA GLN A 455 -6.62 20.43 -13.01
C GLN A 455 -7.79 21.32 -13.45
N TYR A 456 -8.81 20.74 -14.09
CA TYR A 456 -9.99 21.47 -14.56
C TYR A 456 -11.25 20.61 -14.38
N THR A 457 -12.23 21.10 -13.62
CA THR A 457 -13.55 20.48 -13.51
C THR A 457 -14.42 20.87 -14.71
N VAL A 458 -14.90 19.91 -15.48
CA VAL A 458 -15.60 20.14 -16.77
C VAL A 458 -16.96 19.47 -16.84
N ASP A 459 -17.91 20.05 -17.57
CA ASP A 459 -19.21 19.45 -17.87
C ASP A 459 -19.29 19.02 -19.34
N VAL A 460 -19.24 17.71 -19.56
CA VAL A 460 -19.39 17.10 -20.89
C VAL A 460 -20.87 16.92 -21.20
N THR A 461 -21.38 17.75 -22.09
CA THR A 461 -22.82 17.85 -22.43
C THR A 461 -23.39 16.62 -23.15
N LYS A 462 -22.55 15.79 -23.75
CA LYS A 462 -22.97 14.57 -24.48
C LYS A 462 -21.84 13.55 -24.55
N ALA A 463 -22.16 12.27 -24.39
CA ALA A 463 -21.19 11.20 -24.61
C ALA A 463 -20.80 11.10 -26.10
N GLY A 464 -19.51 10.94 -26.39
CA GLY A 464 -19.00 10.79 -27.76
C GLY A 464 -17.48 10.98 -27.86
N THR A 465 -16.99 10.93 -29.09
CA THR A 465 -15.58 11.25 -29.40
C THR A 465 -15.44 12.75 -29.68
N TYR A 466 -14.32 13.31 -29.25
CA TYR A 466 -13.98 14.72 -29.33
C TYR A 466 -12.56 14.89 -29.89
N ASP A 467 -12.40 15.75 -30.90
CA ASP A 467 -11.10 16.31 -31.26
C ASP A 467 -10.74 17.38 -30.23
N VAL A 468 -9.65 17.19 -29.48
CA VAL A 468 -9.05 18.19 -28.60
C VAL A 468 -7.90 18.85 -29.34
N ALA A 469 -8.00 20.15 -29.56
CA ALA A 469 -6.89 20.97 -30.06
C ALA A 469 -6.25 21.73 -28.89
N PHE A 470 -4.98 21.45 -28.63
CA PHE A 470 -4.15 22.15 -27.65
C PHE A 470 -3.35 23.23 -28.38
N LYS A 471 -3.49 24.49 -27.97
CA LYS A 471 -2.71 25.61 -28.53
C LYS A 471 -1.47 25.84 -27.66
N VAL A 472 -0.29 25.53 -28.19
CA VAL A 472 0.95 25.34 -27.41
C VAL A 472 2.19 25.93 -28.10
N ALA A 473 3.20 26.30 -27.31
CA ALA A 473 4.45 26.91 -27.80
C ALA A 473 5.70 26.38 -27.06
N THR A 474 6.81 26.21 -27.79
CA THR A 474 8.14 25.91 -27.21
C THR A 474 9.25 26.05 -28.27
N PRO A 475 10.43 26.59 -27.94
CA PRO A 475 11.61 26.50 -28.80
C PRO A 475 12.35 25.16 -28.69
N ASN A 476 11.91 24.25 -27.81
CA ASN A 476 12.57 22.97 -27.53
C ASN A 476 12.06 21.85 -28.45
N ALA A 477 12.82 20.76 -28.55
CA ALA A 477 12.41 19.55 -29.26
C ALA A 477 12.13 18.42 -28.25
N GLY A 478 11.12 17.59 -28.53
CA GLY A 478 10.83 16.38 -27.75
C GLY A 478 10.10 16.59 -26.42
N THR A 479 9.57 17.78 -26.14
CA THR A 479 8.77 18.02 -24.93
C THR A 479 7.34 17.51 -25.08
N SER A 480 6.69 17.21 -23.96
CA SER A 480 5.33 16.67 -23.96
C SER A 480 4.60 16.91 -22.63
N PHE A 481 3.29 16.71 -22.67
CA PHE A 481 2.43 16.58 -21.51
C PHE A 481 1.38 15.47 -21.75
N LYS A 482 0.69 15.08 -20.69
CA LYS A 482 -0.46 14.17 -20.70
C LYS A 482 -1.74 14.95 -20.42
N LEU A 483 -2.84 14.57 -21.06
CA LEU A 483 -4.20 14.86 -20.60
C LEU A 483 -4.79 13.58 -20.00
N ALA A 484 -5.14 13.64 -18.72
CA ALA A 484 -5.94 12.64 -18.03
C ALA A 484 -7.40 13.10 -17.87
N VAL A 485 -8.31 12.14 -17.77
CA VAL A 485 -9.75 12.30 -17.48
C VAL A 485 -10.08 11.40 -16.30
N ASP A 486 -10.64 11.96 -15.23
CA ASP A 486 -10.96 11.28 -13.97
C ASP A 486 -9.78 10.44 -13.42
N GLY A 487 -8.57 11.01 -13.49
CA GLY A 487 -7.32 10.35 -13.06
C GLY A 487 -6.73 9.35 -14.07
N THR A 488 -7.40 9.05 -15.18
CA THR A 488 -6.93 8.10 -16.21
C THR A 488 -6.33 8.83 -17.42
N ASP A 489 -5.10 8.50 -17.83
CA ASP A 489 -4.47 9.04 -19.03
C ASP A 489 -5.32 8.81 -20.30
N ALA A 490 -5.80 9.89 -20.91
CA ALA A 490 -6.63 9.87 -22.11
C ALA A 490 -5.86 10.20 -23.40
N ALA A 491 -4.82 11.05 -23.31
CA ALA A 491 -3.92 11.33 -24.45
C ALA A 491 -2.56 11.89 -24.02
N THR A 492 -1.47 11.38 -24.60
CA THR A 492 -0.15 12.03 -24.55
C THR A 492 -0.01 13.02 -25.70
N VAL A 493 0.35 14.26 -25.40
CA VAL A 493 0.53 15.37 -26.34
C VAL A 493 2.01 15.70 -26.47
N SER A 494 2.63 15.31 -27.58
CA SER A 494 3.97 15.77 -27.97
C SER A 494 3.87 17.21 -28.47
N VAL A 495 4.65 18.11 -27.89
CA VAL A 495 4.71 19.51 -28.30
C VAL A 495 5.80 19.65 -29.37
N PRO A 496 5.47 20.06 -30.61
CA PRO A 496 6.47 20.29 -31.64
C PRO A 496 7.26 21.56 -31.32
N ASN A 497 8.52 21.61 -31.74
CA ASN A 497 9.30 22.85 -31.72
C ASN A 497 8.58 23.90 -32.59
N THR A 498 8.09 24.97 -31.97
CA THR A 498 7.39 26.09 -32.62
C THR A 498 8.32 27.27 -32.92
N GLY A 499 9.58 27.19 -32.48
CA GLY A 499 10.63 28.17 -32.73
C GLY A 499 10.73 29.30 -31.69
N SER A 500 9.71 29.52 -30.85
CA SER A 500 9.80 30.45 -29.71
C SER A 500 8.71 30.16 -28.66
N TRP A 501 8.87 30.72 -27.45
CA TRP A 501 7.86 30.66 -26.38
C TRP A 501 6.56 31.43 -26.72
N ASP A 502 6.63 32.46 -27.58
CA ASP A 502 5.46 33.22 -28.05
C ASP A 502 5.05 32.81 -29.49
N THR A 503 5.41 31.61 -29.96
CA THR A 503 4.95 31.07 -31.26
C THR A 503 4.02 29.87 -31.02
N TYR A 504 2.71 30.04 -31.21
CA TYR A 504 1.73 28.99 -30.89
C TYR A 504 1.29 28.17 -32.11
N ASN A 505 1.28 26.84 -31.96
CA ASN A 505 0.72 25.88 -32.91
C ASN A 505 -0.42 25.07 -32.26
N GLU A 506 -1.38 24.58 -33.06
CA GLU A 506 -2.38 23.60 -32.59
C GLU A 506 -1.84 22.16 -32.72
N VAL A 507 -1.81 21.41 -31.61
CA VAL A 507 -1.61 19.95 -31.62
C VAL A 507 -2.95 19.28 -31.34
N LYS A 508 -3.33 18.28 -32.14
CA LYS A 508 -4.65 17.62 -32.05
C LYS A 508 -4.56 16.17 -31.58
N LYS A 509 -5.50 15.78 -30.72
CA LYS A 509 -5.71 14.41 -30.24
C LYS A 509 -7.20 14.10 -30.22
N GLN A 510 -7.57 12.82 -30.32
CA GLN A 510 -8.94 12.40 -30.01
C GLN A 510 -9.01 11.83 -28.61
N VAL A 511 -10.06 12.20 -27.90
CA VAL A 511 -10.48 11.58 -26.63
C VAL A 511 -11.93 11.15 -26.76
N THR A 512 -12.34 10.12 -26.03
CA THR A 512 -13.75 9.75 -25.91
C THR A 512 -14.19 10.02 -24.49
N LEU A 513 -15.28 10.77 -24.34
CA LEU A 513 -15.80 11.25 -23.06
C LEU A 513 -17.24 10.77 -22.88
N THR A 514 -17.62 10.41 -21.66
CA THR A 514 -19.03 10.18 -21.29
C THR A 514 -19.75 11.52 -21.07
N ALA A 515 -21.07 11.48 -20.89
CA ALA A 515 -21.82 12.68 -20.49
C ALA A 515 -21.81 12.79 -18.97
N GLY A 516 -21.51 13.98 -18.44
CA GLY A 516 -21.44 14.22 -17.00
C GLY A 516 -20.41 15.29 -16.62
N THR A 517 -20.25 15.52 -15.32
CA THR A 517 -19.11 16.26 -14.79
C THR A 517 -17.90 15.35 -14.73
N HIS A 518 -16.76 15.82 -15.22
CA HIS A 518 -15.47 15.10 -15.27
C HIS A 518 -14.36 15.99 -14.71
N VAL A 519 -13.24 15.39 -14.30
CA VAL A 519 -12.03 16.11 -13.88
C VAL A 519 -10.94 15.87 -14.91
N LEU A 520 -10.52 16.91 -15.62
CA LEU A 520 -9.35 16.87 -16.49
C LEU A 520 -8.09 17.20 -15.69
N ARG A 521 -6.96 16.56 -16.01
CA ARG A 521 -5.65 16.98 -15.52
C ARG A 521 -4.63 17.02 -16.66
N ILE A 522 -3.92 18.14 -16.79
CA ILE A 522 -2.70 18.25 -17.59
C ILE A 522 -1.52 17.93 -16.67
N SER A 523 -0.60 17.05 -17.07
CA SER A 523 0.65 16.80 -16.34
C SER A 523 1.85 16.77 -17.29
N THR A 524 2.92 17.47 -16.92
CA THR A 524 4.00 17.88 -17.84
C THR A 524 5.27 17.02 -17.71
N SER A 525 6.01 16.87 -18.82
CA SER A 525 7.26 16.10 -18.85
C SER A 525 8.39 16.79 -19.62
N GLY A 526 8.30 18.10 -19.84
CA GLY A 526 9.27 18.89 -20.61
C GLY A 526 8.77 20.32 -20.84
N TYR A 527 9.66 21.24 -21.19
CA TYR A 527 9.35 22.67 -21.13
C TYR A 527 8.50 23.22 -22.29
N HIS A 528 7.34 23.83 -21.98
CA HIS A 528 6.41 24.41 -22.97
C HIS A 528 5.36 25.34 -22.34
N ASN A 529 4.83 26.29 -23.12
CA ASN A 529 3.67 27.10 -22.75
C ASN A 529 2.37 26.46 -23.29
N ILE A 530 1.26 26.61 -22.57
CA ILE A 530 -0.10 26.24 -23.03
C ILE A 530 -1.04 27.45 -22.95
N CYS A 531 -1.75 27.70 -24.05
CA CYS A 531 -2.80 28.71 -24.13
C CYS A 531 -4.19 28.14 -23.83
N CYS A 532 -4.64 27.11 -24.55
CA CYS A 532 -5.99 26.58 -24.37
C CYS A 532 -6.20 25.16 -24.91
N MET A 533 -7.29 24.53 -24.47
CA MET A 533 -7.81 23.24 -24.92
C MET A 533 -9.17 23.41 -25.59
N LYS A 534 -9.31 23.04 -26.87
CA LYS A 534 -10.57 23.18 -27.62
C LYS A 534 -11.14 21.84 -28.04
N PHE A 535 -12.28 21.47 -27.46
CA PHE A 535 -12.99 20.21 -27.67
C PHE A 535 -14.09 20.37 -28.73
N THR A 536 -13.96 19.65 -29.84
CA THR A 536 -14.95 19.62 -30.94
C THR A 536 -15.53 18.21 -31.07
N SER A 537 -16.85 18.05 -30.93
CA SER A 537 -17.49 16.73 -31.02
C SER A 537 -17.45 16.18 -32.44
N THR A 538 -16.94 14.96 -32.62
CA THR A 538 -16.83 14.29 -33.93
C THR A 538 -17.93 13.26 -34.18
N GLY A 539 -18.57 12.73 -33.13
CA GLY A 539 -19.81 11.96 -33.26
C GLY A 539 -20.07 10.90 -32.19
N THR A 540 -21.08 10.08 -32.47
CA THR A 540 -21.43 8.86 -31.75
C THR A 540 -20.99 7.66 -32.61
N PRO A 541 -20.33 6.62 -32.05
CA PRO A 541 -19.66 5.59 -32.84
C PRO A 541 -20.62 4.86 -33.78
N THR A 542 -20.34 4.94 -35.07
CA THR A 542 -21.06 4.23 -36.14
C THR A 542 -20.14 3.13 -36.68
N THR A 543 -20.42 1.88 -36.33
CA THR A 543 -19.61 0.73 -36.79
C THR A 543 -19.68 0.60 -38.31
N THR A 544 -18.55 0.79 -39.00
CA THR A 544 -18.42 0.53 -40.43
C THR A 544 -17.05 -0.05 -40.71
N THR A 545 -17.02 -1.32 -41.11
CA THR A 545 -15.79 -2.10 -41.26
C THR A 545 -15.06 -1.76 -42.56
N VAL A 546 -13.93 -1.05 -42.46
CA VAL A 546 -12.93 -0.95 -43.54
C VAL A 546 -11.54 -1.20 -42.95
N THR A 547 -10.76 -2.05 -43.61
CA THR A 547 -9.50 -2.57 -43.08
C THR A 547 -8.32 -1.65 -43.38
N THR A 548 -7.81 -0.98 -42.36
CA THR A 548 -6.42 -0.47 -42.31
C THR A 548 -5.86 -0.70 -40.90
N THR A 549 -4.68 -1.33 -40.80
CA THR A 549 -4.07 -1.74 -39.53
C THR A 549 -3.68 -0.53 -38.66
N PRO A 550 -4.16 -0.43 -37.40
CA PRO A 550 -3.65 0.54 -36.45
C PRO A 550 -2.39 -0.02 -35.76
N THR A 551 -1.28 0.71 -35.84
CA THR A 551 -0.10 0.44 -35.01
C THR A 551 -0.43 0.81 -33.56
N ALA A 552 -0.40 -0.17 -32.65
CA ALA A 552 -0.58 0.10 -31.22
C ALA A 552 0.57 0.96 -30.66
N THR A 553 0.34 1.60 -29.51
CA THR A 553 1.35 2.36 -28.77
C THR A 553 1.73 1.60 -27.49
N PRO A 554 3.02 1.49 -27.14
CA PRO A 554 3.46 0.78 -25.93
C PRO A 554 2.72 1.24 -24.66
N GLY A 555 2.26 0.30 -23.85
CA GLY A 555 1.59 0.58 -22.56
C GLY A 555 0.14 1.06 -22.61
N ALA A 556 -0.43 1.38 -23.79
CA ALA A 556 -1.86 1.66 -23.91
C ALA A 556 -2.65 0.33 -23.89
N GLY A 557 -3.52 0.15 -22.89
CA GLY A 557 -4.18 -1.14 -22.59
C GLY A 557 -4.81 -1.83 -23.79
N ALA A 558 -4.19 -2.90 -24.29
CA ALA A 558 -4.55 -3.50 -25.57
C ALA A 558 -5.86 -4.32 -25.48
N ALA A 559 -6.81 -4.04 -26.38
CA ALA A 559 -8.12 -4.68 -26.35
C ALA A 559 -8.06 -6.18 -26.70
N ILE A 560 -8.83 -6.99 -25.97
CA ILE A 560 -9.05 -8.42 -26.23
C ILE A 560 -10.58 -8.62 -26.41
N PRO A 561 -11.06 -9.18 -27.55
CA PRO A 561 -10.28 -9.69 -28.69
C PRO A 561 -9.60 -8.56 -29.49
N GLY A 562 -8.41 -8.85 -30.02
CA GLY A 562 -7.57 -7.84 -30.70
C GLY A 562 -6.17 -8.35 -31.05
N LEU A 563 -5.29 -7.44 -31.47
CA LEU A 563 -3.90 -7.68 -31.83
C LEU A 563 -2.98 -6.85 -30.92
N ILE A 564 -1.95 -7.50 -30.38
CA ILE A 564 -0.88 -6.91 -29.57
C ILE A 564 0.43 -7.17 -30.31
N GLN A 565 1.14 -6.11 -30.67
CA GLN A 565 2.51 -6.21 -31.20
C GLN A 565 3.47 -6.51 -30.04
N ALA A 566 4.46 -7.37 -30.24
CA ALA A 566 5.37 -7.77 -29.16
C ALA A 566 6.30 -6.63 -28.74
N GLU A 567 6.72 -5.78 -29.69
CA GLU A 567 7.49 -4.56 -29.45
C GLU A 567 6.72 -3.47 -28.67
N ASN A 568 5.42 -3.67 -28.43
CA ASN A 568 4.51 -2.77 -27.70
C ASN A 568 4.19 -3.25 -26.27
N TYR A 569 5.17 -3.86 -25.59
CA TYR A 569 5.11 -4.08 -24.15
C TYR A 569 5.00 -2.75 -23.36
N ASN A 570 4.76 -2.84 -22.05
CA ASN A 570 4.50 -1.68 -21.20
C ASN A 570 5.72 -0.72 -21.09
N THR A 571 5.46 0.52 -20.70
CA THR A 571 6.51 1.45 -20.23
C THR A 571 6.73 1.27 -18.73
N GLY A 572 7.98 1.38 -18.27
CA GLY A 572 8.33 1.27 -16.84
C GLY A 572 9.79 0.89 -16.58
N GLY A 573 10.48 0.32 -17.57
CA GLY A 573 11.88 -0.08 -17.46
C GLY A 573 12.09 -1.51 -16.94
N GLU A 574 13.36 -1.84 -16.72
CA GLU A 574 13.85 -3.12 -16.20
C GLU A 574 13.23 -3.47 -14.83
N GLY A 575 12.93 -4.74 -14.59
CA GLY A 575 12.18 -5.23 -13.41
C GLY A 575 10.70 -4.82 -13.34
N VAL A 576 10.31 -3.71 -13.99
CA VAL A 576 8.98 -3.11 -13.89
C VAL A 576 8.09 -3.50 -15.08
N ALA A 577 8.53 -3.27 -16.32
CA ALA A 577 7.74 -3.50 -17.53
C ALA A 577 8.29 -4.65 -18.40
N TYR A 578 9.59 -4.90 -18.32
CA TYR A 578 10.28 -6.05 -18.89
C TYR A 578 11.37 -6.55 -17.92
N HIS A 579 11.96 -7.70 -18.25
CA HIS A 579 13.27 -8.12 -17.76
C HIS A 579 14.06 -8.66 -18.96
N ASP A 580 15.19 -8.03 -19.25
CA ASP A 580 16.16 -8.47 -20.25
C ASP A 580 17.43 -8.98 -19.53
N THR A 581 18.11 -10.00 -20.06
CA THR A 581 19.37 -10.48 -19.45
C THR A 581 20.59 -9.73 -19.98
N THR A 582 20.40 -8.82 -20.93
CA THR A 582 21.36 -7.83 -21.38
C THR A 582 21.03 -6.43 -20.82
N SER A 583 21.97 -5.50 -20.94
CA SER A 583 21.78 -4.10 -20.57
C SER A 583 21.63 -3.17 -21.77
N THR A 584 21.50 -3.73 -22.99
CA THR A 584 21.51 -2.98 -24.25
C THR A 584 20.78 -3.75 -25.35
N ASN A 585 19.75 -3.15 -25.95
CA ASN A 585 19.05 -3.65 -27.14
C ASN A 585 20.03 -3.94 -28.30
N GLU A 586 20.46 -5.20 -28.43
CA GLU A 586 21.36 -5.76 -29.45
C GLU A 586 20.74 -5.70 -30.87
N GLY A 587 19.40 -5.64 -30.96
CA GLY A 587 18.67 -5.41 -32.21
C GLY A 587 18.63 -3.95 -32.67
N GLY A 588 18.78 -3.01 -31.74
CA GLY A 588 18.93 -1.56 -31.98
C GLY A 588 17.71 -0.85 -32.59
N ALA A 589 16.53 -1.47 -32.63
CA ALA A 589 15.35 -0.93 -33.30
C ALA A 589 14.19 -0.54 -32.35
N TYR A 590 13.30 0.33 -32.86
CA TYR A 590 12.05 0.82 -32.27
C TYR A 590 12.14 1.59 -30.93
N ARG A 591 12.84 1.06 -29.92
CA ARG A 591 12.99 1.67 -28.58
C ARG A 591 14.46 1.73 -28.13
N GLN A 592 14.71 2.52 -27.10
CA GLN A 592 16.05 2.80 -26.55
C GLN A 592 16.27 2.24 -25.14
N ASP A 593 15.29 1.50 -24.59
CA ASP A 593 15.42 0.73 -23.36
C ASP A 593 16.03 -0.66 -23.63
N GLY A 594 16.14 -1.49 -22.59
CA GLY A 594 17.02 -2.67 -22.58
C GLY A 594 16.61 -3.82 -23.51
N VAL A 595 15.33 -3.90 -23.91
CA VAL A 595 14.80 -5.06 -24.63
C VAL A 595 15.35 -5.17 -26.05
N ASP A 596 15.81 -6.37 -26.40
CA ASP A 596 16.21 -6.73 -27.76
C ASP A 596 15.04 -6.66 -28.78
N ILE A 597 15.03 -5.64 -29.63
CA ILE A 597 14.03 -5.44 -30.70
C ILE A 597 14.72 -5.28 -32.05
N GLU A 598 14.35 -6.13 -33.01
CA GLU A 598 14.88 -6.10 -34.38
C GLU A 598 13.80 -5.91 -35.45
N MET A 599 14.23 -5.71 -36.70
CA MET A 599 13.33 -5.66 -37.85
C MET A 599 13.12 -7.06 -38.42
N ALA A 600 11.91 -7.62 -38.26
CA ALA A 600 11.52 -8.90 -38.85
C ALA A 600 11.33 -8.76 -40.37
N SER A 601 12.46 -8.71 -41.08
CA SER A 601 12.55 -8.38 -42.53
C SER A 601 11.72 -9.28 -43.45
N SER A 602 11.38 -10.49 -43.01
CA SER A 602 10.51 -11.45 -43.71
C SER A 602 9.01 -11.16 -43.56
N GLU A 603 8.61 -10.42 -42.51
CA GLU A 603 7.20 -10.11 -42.20
C GLU A 603 6.88 -8.61 -42.39
N GLY A 604 7.90 -7.74 -42.41
CA GLY A 604 7.75 -6.30 -42.66
C GLY A 604 7.37 -5.47 -41.44
N SER A 605 7.49 -6.02 -40.23
CA SER A 605 7.28 -5.37 -38.94
C SER A 605 8.54 -5.41 -38.07
N TYR A 606 8.49 -4.78 -36.90
CA TYR A 606 9.41 -5.13 -35.82
C TYR A 606 9.04 -6.49 -35.20
N ALA A 607 9.94 -7.03 -34.39
CA ALA A 607 9.70 -8.14 -33.49
C ALA A 607 10.67 -8.02 -32.30
N VAL A 608 10.29 -8.57 -31.15
CA VAL A 608 11.26 -8.80 -30.07
C VAL A 608 12.13 -9.97 -30.50
N GLY A 609 13.44 -9.72 -30.59
CA GLY A 609 14.45 -10.66 -31.07
C GLY A 609 15.38 -11.09 -29.94
N TRP A 610 16.34 -11.98 -30.25
CA TRP A 610 17.43 -12.44 -29.35
C TRP A 610 17.06 -13.02 -27.98
N VAL A 611 15.76 -13.07 -27.64
CA VAL A 611 15.21 -13.42 -26.33
C VAL A 611 15.79 -14.70 -25.76
N ARG A 612 16.08 -14.70 -24.46
CA ARG A 612 16.85 -15.70 -23.72
C ARG A 612 16.03 -16.31 -22.57
N PRO A 613 16.40 -17.50 -22.07
CA PRO A 613 15.73 -18.11 -20.94
C PRO A 613 15.84 -17.24 -19.67
N GLY A 614 14.71 -16.91 -19.04
CA GLY A 614 14.61 -16.06 -17.85
C GLY A 614 13.94 -14.71 -18.10
N GLU A 615 14.00 -14.21 -19.33
CA GLU A 615 13.49 -12.90 -19.72
C GLU A 615 11.96 -12.85 -19.72
N TRP A 616 11.39 -11.65 -19.60
CA TRP A 616 9.94 -11.47 -19.67
C TRP A 616 9.49 -10.08 -20.11
N LEU A 617 8.26 -10.00 -20.64
CA LEU A 617 7.62 -8.77 -21.11
C LEU A 617 6.21 -8.67 -20.51
N LYS A 618 5.81 -7.50 -19.99
CA LYS A 618 4.43 -7.22 -19.53
C LYS A 618 3.65 -6.38 -20.54
N TYR A 619 2.37 -6.66 -20.68
CA TYR A 619 1.41 -5.93 -21.50
C TYR A 619 0.15 -5.70 -20.67
N THR A 620 -0.27 -4.45 -20.49
CA THR A 620 -1.61 -4.16 -19.99
C THR A 620 -2.61 -4.48 -21.11
N VAL A 621 -3.64 -5.25 -20.79
CA VAL A 621 -4.72 -5.62 -21.73
C VAL A 621 -6.08 -5.31 -21.14
N ASN A 622 -7.09 -5.16 -21.98
CA ASN A 622 -8.47 -4.91 -21.55
C ASN A 622 -9.41 -5.89 -22.25
N VAL A 623 -9.92 -6.88 -21.50
CA VAL A 623 -10.72 -7.98 -22.01
C VAL A 623 -12.20 -7.60 -21.97
N ALA A 624 -12.83 -7.54 -23.14
CA ALA A 624 -14.18 -7.00 -23.29
C ALA A 624 -15.27 -7.86 -22.62
N GLU A 625 -15.14 -9.20 -22.65
CA GLU A 625 -16.09 -10.14 -22.07
C GLU A 625 -15.36 -11.36 -21.48
N ALA A 626 -15.86 -11.92 -20.38
CA ALA A 626 -15.21 -13.08 -19.75
C ALA A 626 -15.50 -14.34 -20.58
N GLY A 627 -14.45 -15.06 -21.01
CA GLY A 627 -14.64 -16.19 -21.92
C GLY A 627 -13.35 -16.88 -22.36
N VAL A 628 -13.51 -17.88 -23.25
CA VAL A 628 -12.40 -18.63 -23.85
C VAL A 628 -11.99 -17.97 -25.17
N TYR A 629 -10.73 -17.59 -25.23
CA TYR A 629 -10.09 -16.94 -26.38
C TYR A 629 -9.06 -17.87 -27.00
N ASP A 630 -9.02 -17.88 -28.33
CA ASP A 630 -7.93 -18.47 -29.10
C ASP A 630 -6.79 -17.43 -29.20
N ALA A 631 -5.78 -17.61 -28.35
CA ALA A 631 -4.57 -16.78 -28.30
C ALA A 631 -3.54 -17.29 -29.32
N SER A 632 -3.30 -16.49 -30.36
CA SER A 632 -2.42 -16.81 -31.48
C SER A 632 -1.11 -16.02 -31.38
N PHE A 633 0.01 -16.71 -31.21
CA PHE A 633 1.35 -16.12 -31.07
C PHE A 633 2.14 -16.31 -32.36
N ARG A 634 2.78 -15.25 -32.88
CA ARG A 634 3.67 -15.29 -34.05
C ARG A 634 5.12 -15.35 -33.60
N VAL A 635 5.77 -16.49 -33.83
CA VAL A 635 6.98 -16.92 -33.13
C VAL A 635 7.99 -17.60 -34.07
N SER A 636 9.28 -17.54 -33.75
CA SER A 636 10.34 -18.23 -34.50
C SER A 636 11.45 -18.73 -33.58
N SER A 637 12.08 -19.85 -33.94
CA SER A 637 13.31 -20.33 -33.29
C SER A 637 13.98 -21.42 -34.14
N PRO A 638 15.33 -21.45 -34.27
CA PRO A 638 16.06 -22.60 -34.80
C PRO A 638 16.19 -23.76 -33.79
N GLN A 639 15.70 -23.61 -32.56
CA GLN A 639 15.76 -24.62 -31.50
C GLN A 639 14.50 -25.49 -31.46
N SER A 640 14.58 -26.67 -30.84
CA SER A 640 13.48 -27.67 -30.77
C SER A 640 12.76 -27.73 -29.42
N ASP A 641 13.36 -27.10 -28.42
CA ASP A 641 13.02 -27.10 -26.99
C ASP A 641 12.52 -25.71 -26.51
N SER A 642 12.54 -24.71 -27.40
CA SER A 642 12.16 -23.34 -27.08
C SER A 642 10.67 -23.20 -26.70
N SER A 643 10.40 -22.44 -25.64
CA SER A 643 9.06 -22.21 -25.13
C SER A 643 8.96 -20.96 -24.25
N PHE A 644 7.75 -20.46 -24.08
CA PHE A 644 7.42 -19.41 -23.10
C PHE A 644 6.07 -19.65 -22.44
N LYS A 645 5.87 -19.05 -21.28
CA LYS A 645 4.60 -19.03 -20.55
C LYS A 645 3.88 -17.72 -20.84
N MET A 646 2.57 -17.76 -21.10
CA MET A 646 1.68 -16.60 -20.99
C MET A 646 1.04 -16.63 -19.60
N GLN A 647 1.26 -15.57 -18.84
CA GLN A 647 0.64 -15.33 -17.54
C GLN A 647 -0.42 -14.24 -17.67
N VAL A 648 -1.41 -14.25 -16.77
CA VAL A 648 -2.38 -13.18 -16.56
C VAL A 648 -2.42 -12.89 -15.06
N ASP A 649 -2.18 -11.64 -14.68
CA ASP A 649 -2.12 -11.16 -13.28
C ASP A 649 -1.16 -11.99 -12.39
N GLY A 650 -0.11 -12.54 -13.01
CA GLY A 650 0.90 -13.38 -12.36
C GLY A 650 0.63 -14.89 -12.36
N ALA A 651 -0.58 -15.34 -12.74
CA ALA A 651 -0.90 -16.76 -12.86
C ALA A 651 -0.59 -17.30 -14.27
N ASP A 652 0.05 -18.46 -14.38
CA ASP A 652 0.29 -19.14 -15.65
C ASP A 652 -1.04 -19.60 -16.29
N VAL A 653 -1.36 -19.11 -17.50
CA VAL A 653 -2.61 -19.46 -18.21
C VAL A 653 -2.36 -20.44 -19.36
N CYS A 654 -1.23 -20.33 -20.07
CA CYS A 654 -0.79 -21.38 -21.00
C CYS A 654 0.73 -21.36 -21.24
N THR A 655 1.31 -22.52 -21.59
CA THR A 655 2.67 -22.62 -22.14
C THR A 655 2.60 -22.72 -23.66
N VAL A 656 3.39 -21.90 -24.37
CA VAL A 656 3.54 -21.94 -25.82
C VAL A 656 4.84 -22.65 -26.15
N MET A 657 4.74 -23.84 -26.75
CA MET A 657 5.90 -24.52 -27.34
C MET A 657 6.20 -23.92 -28.72
N VAL A 658 7.37 -23.30 -28.88
CA VAL A 658 7.81 -22.70 -30.13
C VAL A 658 8.32 -23.82 -31.04
N PRO A 659 7.80 -23.95 -32.28
CA PRO A 659 8.26 -24.98 -33.20
C PRO A 659 9.63 -24.58 -33.76
N ASN A 660 10.47 -25.58 -34.07
CA ASN A 660 11.69 -25.31 -34.82
C ASN A 660 11.33 -24.80 -36.23
N THR A 661 11.61 -23.53 -36.49
CA THR A 661 11.38 -22.85 -37.77
C THR A 661 12.65 -22.76 -38.63
N GLY A 662 13.77 -23.30 -38.15
CA GLY A 662 15.06 -23.35 -38.83
C GLY A 662 15.91 -22.07 -38.73
N ASN A 663 15.32 -20.91 -38.44
CA ASN A 663 16.01 -19.64 -38.17
C ASN A 663 15.06 -18.60 -37.55
N TYR A 664 15.61 -17.64 -36.81
CA TYR A 664 14.86 -16.55 -36.17
C TYR A 664 14.08 -15.64 -37.14
N MET A 665 14.49 -15.55 -38.41
CA MET A 665 13.76 -14.79 -39.44
C MET A 665 12.61 -15.56 -40.09
N THR A 666 12.32 -16.80 -39.70
CA THR A 666 11.23 -17.62 -40.26
C THR A 666 10.16 -17.84 -39.19
N TYR A 667 9.00 -17.21 -39.33
CA TYR A 667 7.95 -17.22 -38.31
C TYR A 667 6.83 -18.23 -38.60
N GLN A 668 6.33 -18.86 -37.54
CA GLN A 668 5.11 -19.68 -37.53
C GLN A 668 4.10 -19.11 -36.52
N THR A 669 2.83 -19.53 -36.62
CA THR A 669 1.79 -19.11 -35.67
C THR A 669 1.36 -20.30 -34.82
N LYS A 670 1.40 -20.14 -33.50
CA LYS A 670 0.94 -21.12 -32.51
C LYS A 670 -0.32 -20.60 -31.84
N VAL A 671 -1.36 -21.44 -31.75
CA VAL A 671 -2.62 -21.09 -31.09
C VAL A 671 -2.72 -21.88 -29.78
N GLN A 672 -3.15 -21.22 -28.71
CA GLN A 672 -3.57 -21.85 -27.45
C GLN A 672 -4.94 -21.31 -27.05
N GLN A 673 -5.74 -22.14 -26.38
CA GLN A 673 -6.99 -21.69 -25.78
C GLN A 673 -6.72 -21.18 -24.36
N VAL A 674 -7.16 -19.97 -24.04
CA VAL A 674 -7.00 -19.34 -22.73
C VAL A 674 -8.35 -18.84 -22.23
N SER A 675 -8.67 -19.08 -20.96
CA SER A 675 -9.84 -18.49 -20.31
C SER A 675 -9.42 -17.18 -19.67
N LEU A 676 -10.07 -16.07 -20.05
CA LEU A 676 -9.76 -14.73 -19.56
C LEU A 676 -10.98 -14.16 -18.83
N PRO A 677 -10.80 -13.49 -17.66
CA PRO A 677 -11.87 -12.69 -17.06
C PRO A 677 -12.17 -11.45 -17.91
N ALA A 678 -13.25 -10.72 -17.58
CA ALA A 678 -13.50 -9.40 -18.17
C ALA A 678 -12.83 -8.31 -17.35
N GLY A 679 -12.30 -7.28 -18.02
CA GLY A 679 -11.68 -6.11 -17.42
C GLY A 679 -10.20 -5.93 -17.77
N THR A 680 -9.54 -5.03 -17.05
CA THR A 680 -8.11 -4.73 -17.23
C THR A 680 -7.26 -5.79 -16.53
N HIS A 681 -6.29 -6.34 -17.26
CA HIS A 681 -5.38 -7.38 -16.78
C HIS A 681 -3.93 -7.09 -17.20
N VAL A 682 -2.95 -7.68 -16.49
CA VAL A 682 -1.54 -7.67 -16.89
C VAL A 682 -1.17 -9.02 -17.47
N VAL A 683 -1.00 -9.08 -18.79
CA VAL A 683 -0.42 -10.24 -19.47
C VAL A 683 1.10 -10.19 -19.31
N ARG A 684 1.74 -11.30 -18.94
CA ARG A 684 3.21 -11.44 -19.02
C ARG A 684 3.57 -12.57 -19.97
N LEU A 685 4.51 -12.35 -20.89
CA LEU A 685 5.25 -13.44 -21.54
C LEU A 685 6.53 -13.69 -20.76
N TYR A 686 6.77 -14.93 -20.33
CA TYR A 686 7.98 -15.34 -19.60
C TYR A 686 8.71 -16.45 -20.37
N PHE A 687 9.94 -16.20 -20.78
CA PHE A 687 10.68 -17.00 -21.76
C PHE A 687 11.55 -18.07 -21.09
N ASN A 688 11.51 -19.29 -21.62
CA ASN A 688 12.24 -20.45 -21.09
C ASN A 688 13.19 -21.08 -22.14
N GLY A 689 13.32 -20.44 -23.31
CA GLY A 689 14.10 -20.91 -24.46
C GLY A 689 14.23 -19.80 -25.50
N TYR A 690 15.19 -19.91 -26.40
CA TYR A 690 15.51 -18.80 -27.29
C TYR A 690 14.50 -18.69 -28.44
N THR A 691 13.92 -17.52 -28.65
CA THR A 691 12.82 -17.29 -29.61
C THR A 691 12.74 -15.83 -30.01
N ASN A 692 12.16 -15.53 -31.17
CA ASN A 692 11.60 -14.20 -31.40
C ASN A 692 10.08 -14.25 -31.24
N VAL A 693 9.46 -13.10 -30.94
CA VAL A 693 8.00 -12.92 -30.98
C VAL A 693 7.66 -11.64 -31.74
N ASN A 694 6.76 -11.74 -32.72
CA ASN A 694 6.28 -10.60 -33.51
C ASN A 694 4.97 -10.05 -32.94
N TRP A 695 3.96 -10.90 -32.72
CA TRP A 695 2.67 -10.46 -32.17
C TRP A 695 1.89 -11.56 -31.45
N ILE A 696 0.93 -11.13 -30.62
CA ILE A 696 -0.10 -11.92 -29.96
C ILE A 696 -1.46 -11.46 -30.48
N LYS A 697 -2.33 -12.37 -30.90
CA LYS A 697 -3.68 -12.04 -31.38
C LYS A 697 -4.73 -12.90 -30.69
N PHE A 698 -5.73 -12.27 -30.09
CA PHE A 698 -6.83 -12.94 -29.41
C PHE A 698 -8.10 -12.87 -30.26
N THR A 699 -8.75 -14.01 -30.46
CA THR A 699 -10.10 -14.10 -31.05
C THR A 699 -11.02 -14.91 -30.14
N THR A 700 -12.28 -14.50 -30.00
CA THR A 700 -13.31 -15.26 -29.27
C THR A 700 -13.47 -16.65 -29.89
N SER A 701 -13.40 -17.72 -29.10
CA SER A 701 -13.42 -19.07 -29.66
C SER A 701 -14.85 -19.51 -30.04
N ILE A 702 -15.08 -19.74 -31.34
CA ILE A 702 -16.40 -20.09 -31.88
C ILE A 702 -16.50 -21.62 -32.04
N GLY A 703 -16.87 -22.31 -30.97
CA GLY A 703 -17.28 -23.72 -31.02
C GLY A 703 -16.76 -24.62 -29.90
N GLY A 704 -17.16 -24.36 -28.65
CA GLY A 704 -16.72 -25.13 -27.47
C GLY A 704 -17.84 -25.39 -26.46
N GLY A 705 -18.95 -26.00 -26.90
CA GLY A 705 -20.14 -26.19 -26.07
C GLY A 705 -19.99 -27.27 -24.99
N ILE A 706 -19.63 -26.88 -23.77
CA ILE A 706 -19.83 -27.67 -22.53
C ILE A 706 -20.54 -26.82 -21.47
N THR A 707 -21.73 -27.26 -21.07
CA THR A 707 -22.66 -26.50 -20.21
C THR A 707 -22.27 -26.59 -18.73
N PRO A 708 -22.34 -25.48 -17.96
CA PRO A 708 -22.33 -25.56 -16.49
C PRO A 708 -23.51 -26.42 -15.97
N PRO A 709 -23.29 -27.28 -14.95
CA PRO A 709 -24.32 -28.21 -14.50
C PRO A 709 -25.50 -27.49 -13.84
N THR A 710 -26.71 -27.77 -14.33
CA THR A 710 -27.97 -27.24 -13.78
C THR A 710 -28.63 -28.28 -12.87
N THR A 711 -28.69 -28.01 -11.57
CA THR A 711 -29.25 -28.96 -10.58
C THR A 711 -30.68 -28.58 -10.18
N THR A 712 -31.66 -29.28 -10.75
CA THR A 712 -33.08 -29.16 -10.37
C THR A 712 -33.43 -30.18 -9.28
N ILE A 713 -34.01 -29.74 -8.16
CA ILE A 713 -34.38 -30.62 -7.05
C ILE A 713 -35.84 -31.10 -7.17
N THR A 714 -36.02 -32.42 -7.15
CA THR A 714 -37.31 -33.10 -6.93
C THR A 714 -37.24 -33.89 -5.60
N THR A 715 -38.38 -34.11 -4.94
CA THR A 715 -38.45 -34.26 -3.48
C THR A 715 -38.56 -35.69 -2.94
N THR A 716 -37.92 -35.93 -1.77
CA THR A 716 -38.30 -36.91 -0.71
C THR A 716 -37.89 -38.39 -0.92
N PRO A 717 -37.45 -39.18 0.11
CA PRO A 717 -36.96 -38.87 1.47
C PRO A 717 -35.56 -39.46 1.87
N THR A 718 -34.93 -38.89 2.92
CA THR A 718 -34.01 -39.49 3.95
C THR A 718 -32.90 -40.48 3.49
N VAL A 719 -31.59 -40.28 3.75
CA VAL A 719 -30.92 -40.10 5.08
C VAL A 719 -29.68 -39.18 5.04
N THR A 720 -29.39 -38.49 6.16
CA THR A 720 -28.19 -37.71 6.56
C THR A 720 -26.96 -38.65 6.77
N PRO A 721 -25.66 -38.26 6.56
CA PRO A 721 -25.03 -37.03 7.12
C PRO A 721 -23.85 -36.34 6.39
N SER A 722 -23.41 -35.21 6.99
CA SER A 722 -22.07 -34.56 6.97
C SER A 722 -21.44 -34.03 5.67
N GLY A 723 -20.97 -32.76 5.72
CA GLY A 723 -19.89 -32.22 4.86
C GLY A 723 -18.48 -32.61 5.40
N PRO A 724 -17.38 -32.23 4.73
CA PRO A 724 -16.93 -30.84 4.53
C PRO A 724 -16.58 -30.57 3.03
N GLY A 725 -15.89 -29.52 2.55
CA GLY A 725 -15.21 -28.33 3.10
C GLY A 725 -14.43 -27.64 1.96
N LEU A 726 -14.01 -26.37 2.09
CA LEU A 726 -13.26 -25.65 1.04
C LEU A 726 -11.75 -25.56 1.35
N PRO A 727 -10.87 -25.51 0.32
CA PRO A 727 -9.41 -25.49 0.49
C PRO A 727 -8.86 -24.10 0.86
N LEU A 728 -7.57 -24.06 1.21
CA LEU A 728 -6.82 -22.85 1.57
C LEU A 728 -6.26 -22.12 0.33
N PRO A 729 -5.97 -20.80 0.42
CA PRO A 729 -5.21 -20.08 -0.60
C PRO A 729 -3.70 -20.36 -0.55
N ALA A 730 -3.00 -20.10 -1.66
CA ALA A 730 -1.58 -20.39 -1.82
C ALA A 730 -0.65 -19.33 -1.16
N PRO A 731 0.53 -19.70 -0.62
CA PRO A 731 1.45 -18.76 0.05
C PRO A 731 2.47 -18.07 -0.88
N VAL A 732 2.97 -16.91 -0.46
CA VAL A 732 4.11 -16.20 -1.08
C VAL A 732 5.45 -16.89 -0.70
N PRO A 733 6.47 -16.95 -1.59
CA PRO A 733 7.72 -17.65 -1.30
C PRO A 733 8.69 -16.88 -0.38
N ILE A 734 9.33 -17.61 0.52
CA ILE A 734 10.58 -17.23 1.22
C ILE A 734 11.57 -18.41 1.03
N VAL A 735 12.87 -18.16 1.22
CA VAL A 735 14.01 -18.97 0.72
C VAL A 735 13.91 -20.48 0.99
N TYR A 736 14.43 -21.24 0.02
CA TYR A 736 14.16 -22.64 -0.28
C TYR A 736 14.63 -23.69 0.75
N GLY A 737 13.75 -24.65 1.05
CA GLY A 737 14.15 -26.07 1.12
C GLY A 737 14.40 -26.61 -0.29
N THR A 738 15.38 -27.50 -0.47
CA THR A 738 15.95 -27.88 -1.78
C THR A 738 15.11 -28.85 -2.61
N GLY A 739 13.81 -29.00 -2.32
CA GLY A 739 12.94 -30.01 -2.92
C GLY A 739 12.78 -29.84 -4.43
N ILE A 740 13.28 -30.80 -5.20
CA ILE A 740 13.06 -30.89 -6.66
C ILE A 740 12.23 -32.14 -6.95
N ILE A 741 11.21 -32.00 -7.79
CA ILE A 741 10.31 -33.09 -8.18
C ILE A 741 10.39 -33.32 -9.70
N PRO A 742 10.70 -34.55 -10.19
CA PRO A 742 11.00 -35.76 -9.42
C PRO A 742 12.35 -35.67 -8.69
N GLY A 743 12.44 -36.36 -7.55
CA GLY A 743 13.53 -36.29 -6.58
C GLY A 743 13.08 -36.75 -5.19
N VAL A 744 13.94 -36.64 -4.18
CA VAL A 744 13.65 -36.98 -2.78
C VAL A 744 13.64 -35.70 -1.94
N ILE A 745 12.70 -35.63 -0.98
CA ILE A 745 12.61 -34.59 0.04
C ILE A 745 12.65 -35.30 1.39
N GLN A 746 13.70 -35.03 2.17
CA GLN A 746 13.84 -35.50 3.55
C GLN A 746 12.76 -34.89 4.44
N ALA A 747 12.27 -35.62 5.45
CA ALA A 747 11.22 -35.12 6.32
C ALA A 747 11.71 -33.97 7.22
N GLU A 748 12.94 -34.08 7.71
CA GLU A 748 13.67 -33.14 8.54
C GLU A 748 14.10 -31.84 7.80
N ASP A 749 14.13 -31.86 6.46
CA ASP A 749 14.41 -30.70 5.61
C ASP A 749 13.15 -29.85 5.32
N PHE A 750 12.28 -29.68 6.32
CA PHE A 750 11.16 -28.74 6.24
C PHE A 750 11.66 -27.28 6.24
N ASN A 751 10.82 -26.35 5.80
CA ASN A 751 11.22 -24.94 5.68
C ASN A 751 11.66 -24.34 7.03
N THR A 752 12.51 -23.32 7.02
CA THR A 752 12.69 -22.45 8.19
C THR A 752 11.50 -21.50 8.32
N GLY A 753 11.26 -21.01 9.54
CA GLY A 753 10.14 -20.09 9.83
C GLY A 753 9.58 -20.23 11.24
N GLY A 754 9.68 -21.41 11.83
CA GLY A 754 9.26 -21.68 13.21
C GLY A 754 7.84 -22.22 13.33
N GLU A 755 7.47 -22.46 14.60
CA GLU A 755 6.17 -22.95 15.04
C GLU A 755 5.01 -22.11 14.49
N GLY A 756 4.01 -22.77 13.92
CA GLY A 756 2.88 -22.16 13.20
C GLY A 756 3.18 -21.67 11.77
N VAL A 757 4.46 -21.51 11.38
CA VAL A 757 4.87 -20.91 10.09
C VAL A 757 5.43 -21.93 9.10
N SER A 758 6.33 -22.82 9.56
CA SER A 758 6.93 -23.88 8.77
C SER A 758 6.72 -25.30 9.33
N TYR A 759 6.34 -25.40 10.60
CA TYR A 759 5.84 -26.62 11.24
C TYR A 759 4.74 -26.28 12.24
N TYR A 760 4.12 -27.31 12.82
CA TYR A 760 3.33 -27.23 14.05
C TYR A 760 3.55 -28.53 14.82
N ASP A 761 4.21 -28.43 15.96
CA ASP A 761 4.44 -29.54 16.90
C ASP A 761 3.56 -29.34 18.16
N THR A 762 3.10 -30.43 18.78
CA THR A 762 2.34 -30.39 20.05
C THR A 762 3.10 -30.98 21.24
N THR A 763 4.39 -31.23 21.07
CA THR A 763 5.34 -31.43 22.18
C THR A 763 5.83 -30.05 22.68
N SER A 764 6.71 -30.05 23.69
CA SER A 764 7.18 -28.82 24.35
C SER A 764 8.68 -28.59 24.19
N SER A 765 9.33 -29.36 23.32
CA SER A 765 10.77 -29.40 23.07
C SER A 765 11.09 -30.60 22.18
N ASN A 766 11.94 -30.43 21.15
CA ASN A 766 12.45 -31.50 20.29
C ASN A 766 12.98 -32.72 21.10
N PHE A 767 12.18 -33.78 21.21
CA PHE A 767 12.45 -35.04 21.90
C PHE A 767 13.37 -35.97 21.08
N GLY A 768 14.51 -35.44 20.67
CA GLY A 768 15.62 -36.21 20.08
C GLY A 768 16.91 -35.41 20.11
N GLY A 769 16.84 -34.11 19.80
CA GLY A 769 17.90 -33.14 20.07
C GLY A 769 19.18 -33.34 19.26
N ILE A 770 19.11 -34.08 18.16
CA ILE A 770 20.26 -34.41 17.28
C ILE A 770 20.32 -33.49 16.05
N TYR A 771 19.17 -33.03 15.56
CA TYR A 771 19.07 -32.16 14.39
C TYR A 771 18.05 -31.04 14.64
N ARG A 772 18.27 -29.86 14.03
CA ARG A 772 17.43 -28.63 14.18
C ARG A 772 17.09 -28.28 15.63
N THR A 773 18.10 -28.33 16.51
CA THR A 773 17.97 -28.24 17.97
C THR A 773 17.53 -26.87 18.53
N SER A 774 17.29 -25.88 17.66
CA SER A 774 16.71 -24.57 17.97
C SER A 774 15.22 -24.47 17.64
N GLU A 775 14.61 -25.54 17.14
CA GLU A 775 13.21 -25.67 16.77
C GLU A 775 12.60 -26.85 17.53
N ASP A 776 11.28 -26.81 17.77
CA ASP A 776 10.60 -27.74 18.68
C ASP A 776 10.22 -29.09 18.05
N VAL A 777 10.39 -29.26 16.74
CA VAL A 777 10.05 -30.51 16.03
C VAL A 777 10.85 -31.68 16.57
N ASP A 778 10.17 -32.75 16.98
CA ASP A 778 10.79 -33.98 17.46
C ASP A 778 11.59 -34.69 16.34
N ILE A 779 12.93 -34.67 16.43
CA ILE A 779 13.84 -35.31 15.46
C ILE A 779 14.91 -36.16 16.17
N GLU A 780 14.82 -37.48 16.00
CA GLU A 780 15.74 -38.48 16.55
C GLU A 780 16.53 -39.22 15.45
N LEU A 781 17.63 -39.87 15.80
CA LEU A 781 18.35 -40.77 14.89
C LEU A 781 17.69 -42.15 14.95
N SER A 782 17.08 -42.59 13.85
CA SER A 782 16.37 -43.87 13.76
C SER A 782 17.33 -45.05 13.81
N ASP A 783 17.18 -45.93 14.81
CA ASP A 783 17.87 -47.24 14.85
C ASP A 783 17.46 -48.15 13.65
N GLY A 784 16.32 -47.87 13.03
CA GLY A 784 15.77 -48.64 11.90
C GLY A 784 16.25 -48.22 10.51
N GLU A 785 16.62 -46.94 10.32
CA GLU A 785 17.08 -46.37 9.03
C GLU A 785 18.53 -45.87 9.08
N ASN A 786 19.07 -45.56 10.27
CA ASN A 786 20.33 -44.85 10.47
C ASN A 786 20.34 -43.44 9.80
N SER A 787 19.17 -42.80 9.74
CA SER A 787 18.93 -41.40 9.33
C SER A 787 18.30 -40.60 10.49
N PRO A 788 18.41 -39.26 10.48
CA PRO A 788 17.47 -38.43 11.22
C PRO A 788 16.05 -38.70 10.70
N VAL A 789 15.07 -38.78 11.59
CA VAL A 789 13.66 -38.97 11.23
C VAL A 789 12.79 -38.03 12.04
N VAL A 790 11.66 -37.60 11.48
CA VAL A 790 10.65 -36.90 12.28
C VAL A 790 9.84 -37.96 13.03
N CYS A 791 9.91 -37.87 14.36
CA CYS A 791 9.44 -38.88 15.31
C CYS A 791 8.38 -38.32 16.26
N TRP A 792 7.85 -39.16 17.16
CA TRP A 792 6.86 -38.82 18.20
C TRP A 792 5.53 -38.17 17.76
N ILE A 793 5.36 -38.00 16.44
CA ILE A 793 4.28 -37.26 15.76
C ILE A 793 2.90 -37.62 16.28
N ARG A 794 2.05 -36.61 16.44
CA ARG A 794 0.72 -36.68 17.07
C ARG A 794 -0.38 -36.18 16.12
N PRO A 795 -1.67 -36.50 16.41
CA PRO A 795 -2.78 -36.04 15.59
C PRO A 795 -2.95 -34.51 15.67
N GLY A 796 -2.81 -33.83 14.53
CA GLY A 796 -2.96 -32.37 14.39
C GLY A 796 -1.70 -31.65 13.88
N GLU A 797 -0.56 -32.31 13.98
CA GLU A 797 0.75 -31.76 13.61
C GLU A 797 0.95 -31.69 12.08
N TRP A 798 1.88 -30.86 11.64
CA TRP A 798 2.19 -30.72 10.21
C TRP A 798 3.57 -30.12 9.94
N LEU A 799 4.12 -30.43 8.76
CA LEU A 799 5.36 -29.85 8.22
C LEU A 799 5.09 -29.18 6.86
N LYS A 800 5.88 -28.17 6.51
CA LYS A 800 5.73 -27.38 5.27
C LYS A 800 7.06 -27.29 4.53
N TYR A 801 7.02 -27.54 3.23
CA TYR A 801 8.17 -27.56 2.33
C TYR A 801 7.90 -26.68 1.11
N THR A 802 8.90 -25.97 0.62
CA THR A 802 8.89 -25.42 -0.74
C THR A 802 9.51 -26.45 -1.69
N ALA A 803 8.88 -26.74 -2.83
CA ALA A 803 9.41 -27.66 -3.83
C ALA A 803 9.18 -27.15 -5.26
N ASN A 804 10.11 -27.43 -6.18
CA ASN A 804 9.99 -27.08 -7.60
C ASN A 804 9.74 -28.34 -8.44
N VAL A 805 8.56 -28.42 -9.05
CA VAL A 805 8.15 -29.52 -9.92
C VAL A 805 8.60 -29.23 -11.35
N ARG A 806 9.50 -30.06 -11.89
CA ARG A 806 10.12 -29.86 -13.21
C ARG A 806 9.14 -29.94 -14.38
N TRP A 807 8.05 -30.72 -14.26
CA TRP A 807 7.12 -30.98 -15.36
C TRP A 807 5.68 -31.12 -14.85
N THR A 808 4.69 -30.57 -15.56
CA THR A 808 3.28 -30.87 -15.27
C THR A 808 3.00 -32.34 -15.61
N GLY A 809 2.49 -33.12 -14.66
CA GLY A 809 2.25 -34.54 -14.86
C GLY A 809 1.64 -35.27 -13.67
N ASP A 810 1.38 -36.55 -13.84
CA ASP A 810 1.07 -37.46 -12.74
C ASP A 810 2.39 -38.02 -12.19
N TYR A 811 2.50 -38.04 -10.86
CA TYR A 811 3.66 -38.49 -10.11
C TYR A 811 3.26 -39.60 -9.14
N ASP A 812 4.10 -40.63 -9.05
CA ASP A 812 4.08 -41.55 -7.92
C ASP A 812 4.90 -40.93 -6.78
N VAL A 813 4.34 -40.94 -5.56
CA VAL A 813 4.96 -40.41 -4.34
C VAL A 813 5.05 -41.53 -3.33
N VAL A 814 6.26 -41.84 -2.90
CA VAL A 814 6.55 -42.82 -1.84
C VAL A 814 6.83 -42.08 -0.55
N PHE A 815 6.03 -42.37 0.47
CA PHE A 815 6.25 -41.92 1.85
C PHE A 815 6.93 -43.07 2.62
N ARG A 816 8.08 -42.81 3.26
CA ARG A 816 8.82 -43.78 4.07
C ARG A 816 8.43 -43.61 5.54
N VAL A 817 7.59 -44.51 6.06
CA VAL A 817 6.82 -44.30 7.30
C VAL A 817 6.73 -45.54 8.18
N SER A 818 6.59 -45.35 9.49
CA SER A 818 6.47 -46.43 10.48
C SER A 818 5.34 -46.15 11.49
N SER A 819 4.71 -47.19 12.02
CA SER A 819 3.77 -47.06 13.15
C SER A 819 3.47 -48.42 13.79
N PRO A 820 3.54 -48.58 15.12
CA PRO A 820 2.96 -49.73 15.82
C PRO A 820 1.43 -49.63 15.95
N ASN A 821 0.81 -48.54 15.48
CA ASN A 821 -0.61 -48.25 15.62
C ASN A 821 -1.37 -48.60 14.33
N ALA A 822 -2.62 -49.03 14.47
CA ALA A 822 -3.54 -49.12 13.33
C ALA A 822 -4.29 -47.79 13.15
N ASN A 823 -4.56 -47.43 11.89
CA ASN A 823 -5.42 -46.31 11.48
C ASN A 823 -4.83 -44.88 11.65
N SER A 824 -3.51 -44.70 11.77
CA SER A 824 -2.91 -43.37 11.64
C SER A 824 -3.13 -42.84 10.21
N GLN A 825 -3.59 -41.59 10.06
CA GLN A 825 -3.80 -40.96 8.75
C GLN A 825 -2.72 -39.92 8.43
N MET A 826 -2.39 -39.80 7.16
CA MET A 826 -1.52 -38.77 6.60
C MET A 826 -2.19 -38.08 5.41
N ARG A 827 -1.87 -36.81 5.21
CA ARG A 827 -2.35 -36.02 4.08
C ARG A 827 -1.23 -35.17 3.49
N LEU A 828 -1.05 -35.24 2.18
CA LEU A 828 -0.25 -34.26 1.43
C LEU A 828 -1.20 -33.21 0.84
N GLN A 829 -0.96 -31.95 1.18
CA GLN A 829 -1.49 -30.79 0.49
C GLN A 829 -0.42 -30.20 -0.44
N VAL A 830 -0.87 -29.65 -1.56
CA VAL A 830 -0.11 -28.85 -2.52
C VAL A 830 -0.87 -27.53 -2.66
N ASP A 831 -0.21 -26.41 -2.36
CA ASP A 831 -0.77 -25.05 -2.38
C ASP A 831 -2.09 -24.90 -1.61
N GLY A 832 -2.23 -25.61 -0.49
CA GLY A 832 -3.44 -25.60 0.35
C GLY A 832 -4.58 -26.53 -0.13
N VAL A 833 -4.44 -27.16 -1.31
CA VAL A 833 -5.37 -28.16 -1.85
C VAL A 833 -4.89 -29.57 -1.47
N THR A 834 -5.80 -30.46 -1.07
CA THR A 834 -5.45 -31.85 -0.72
C THR A 834 -5.15 -32.68 -1.98
N ALA A 835 -3.89 -33.06 -2.18
CA ALA A 835 -3.45 -33.87 -3.32
C ALA A 835 -3.61 -35.38 -3.07
N THR A 836 -3.39 -35.84 -1.84
CA THR A 836 -3.74 -37.22 -1.40
C THR A 836 -3.99 -37.29 0.11
N THR A 837 -4.69 -38.32 0.56
CA THR A 837 -4.85 -38.70 1.98
C THR A 837 -4.85 -40.22 2.05
N PHE A 838 -4.06 -40.79 2.96
CA PHE A 838 -3.85 -42.23 3.09
C PHE A 838 -3.69 -42.65 4.56
N THR A 839 -3.71 -43.96 4.80
CA THR A 839 -3.50 -44.56 6.12
C THR A 839 -2.09 -45.12 6.21
N VAL A 840 -1.34 -44.77 7.26
CA VAL A 840 -0.07 -45.42 7.60
C VAL A 840 -0.41 -46.83 8.11
N PRO A 841 0.13 -47.90 7.49
CA PRO A 841 -0.12 -49.26 7.94
C PRO A 841 0.58 -49.52 9.28
N ASN A 842 0.04 -50.46 10.07
CA ASN A 842 0.74 -50.94 11.25
C ASN A 842 1.95 -51.79 10.82
N THR A 843 3.15 -51.31 11.14
CA THR A 843 4.44 -51.96 10.88
C THR A 843 5.01 -52.67 12.11
N GLY A 844 4.39 -52.53 13.28
CA GLY A 844 4.75 -53.22 14.53
C GLY A 844 5.74 -52.47 15.45
N SER A 845 6.47 -51.48 14.95
CA SER A 845 7.31 -50.57 15.75
C SER A 845 7.45 -49.20 15.07
N TYR A 846 7.82 -48.16 15.83
CA TYR A 846 8.24 -46.86 15.30
C TYR A 846 9.59 -46.95 14.53
N ASP A 847 10.41 -47.97 14.80
CA ASP A 847 11.66 -48.23 14.06
C ASP A 847 11.49 -49.13 12.84
N THR A 848 10.28 -49.66 12.59
CA THR A 848 10.02 -50.56 11.45
C THR A 848 9.32 -49.77 10.36
N TYR A 849 10.07 -49.33 9.36
CA TYR A 849 9.56 -48.47 8.29
C TYR A 849 9.13 -49.27 7.04
N THR A 850 8.05 -48.82 6.41
CA THR A 850 7.54 -49.31 5.14
C THR A 850 7.29 -48.17 4.15
N ASN A 851 7.00 -48.50 2.90
CA ASN A 851 6.74 -47.53 1.84
C ASN A 851 5.24 -47.50 1.53
N VAL A 852 4.61 -46.33 1.65
CA VAL A 852 3.26 -46.11 1.13
C VAL A 852 3.35 -45.31 -0.17
N THR A 853 3.00 -45.91 -1.29
CA THR A 853 2.93 -45.22 -2.59
C THR A 853 1.55 -44.60 -2.78
N GLN A 854 1.51 -43.33 -3.16
CA GLN A 854 0.34 -42.60 -3.63
C GLN A 854 0.57 -42.08 -5.05
N ARG A 855 -0.51 -41.72 -5.74
CA ARG A 855 -0.43 -40.99 -7.01
C ARG A 855 -1.05 -39.62 -6.85
N VAL A 856 -0.33 -38.59 -7.27
CA VAL A 856 -0.78 -37.19 -7.25
C VAL A 856 -0.56 -36.58 -8.63
N ARG A 857 -1.39 -35.61 -9.00
CA ARG A 857 -1.15 -34.78 -10.18
C ARG A 857 -0.55 -33.46 -9.74
N LEU A 858 0.57 -33.09 -10.34
CA LEU A 858 1.30 -31.84 -10.05
C LEU A 858 1.42 -31.01 -11.33
N THR A 859 1.33 -29.70 -11.17
CA THR A 859 1.74 -28.73 -12.19
C THR A 859 3.24 -28.48 -12.15
N GLY A 860 3.82 -27.99 -13.25
CA GLY A 860 5.25 -27.68 -13.35
C GLY A 860 5.56 -26.23 -12.91
N GLY A 861 6.25 -26.09 -11.78
CA GLY A 861 6.61 -24.81 -11.18
C GLY A 861 6.93 -24.93 -9.68
N PRO A 862 7.17 -23.80 -9.00
CA PRO A 862 7.28 -23.76 -7.55
C PRO A 862 5.92 -24.04 -6.88
N HIS A 863 5.95 -24.86 -5.85
CA HIS A 863 4.79 -25.32 -5.09
C HIS A 863 5.10 -25.33 -3.59
N VAL A 864 4.09 -25.08 -2.76
CA VAL A 864 4.18 -25.29 -1.31
C VAL A 864 3.52 -26.62 -0.95
N LEU A 865 4.33 -27.56 -0.51
CA LEU A 865 3.86 -28.83 0.04
C LEU A 865 3.58 -28.63 1.53
N ARG A 866 2.49 -29.21 2.02
CA ARG A 866 2.23 -29.34 3.46
C ARG A 866 1.83 -30.77 3.77
N LEU A 867 2.57 -31.40 4.66
CA LEU A 867 2.29 -32.76 5.14
C LEU A 867 1.57 -32.65 6.49
N LEU A 868 0.38 -33.23 6.61
CA LEU A 868 -0.45 -33.14 7.81
C LEU A 868 -0.67 -34.53 8.41
N PHE A 869 -0.58 -34.58 9.74
CA PHE A 869 -0.52 -35.81 10.53
C PHE A 869 -1.81 -36.00 11.34
N GLY A 870 -2.40 -37.19 11.24
CA GLY A 870 -3.70 -37.53 11.84
C GLY A 870 -3.65 -38.72 12.81
N GLY A 871 -2.46 -39.07 13.31
CA GLY A 871 -2.23 -40.26 14.15
C GLY A 871 -0.76 -40.39 14.55
N TYR A 872 -0.44 -41.38 15.38
CA TYR A 872 0.92 -41.57 15.91
C TYR A 872 1.78 -42.47 15.00
N HIS A 873 2.86 -41.93 14.46
CA HIS A 873 3.76 -42.55 13.47
C HIS A 873 5.07 -41.75 13.35
N ASN A 874 6.07 -42.27 12.63
CA ASN A 874 7.27 -41.50 12.24
C ASN A 874 7.37 -41.41 10.70
N ILE A 875 8.13 -40.45 10.17
CA ILE A 875 8.49 -40.34 8.74
C ILE A 875 9.96 -39.98 8.53
N ASP A 876 10.56 -40.61 7.50
CA ASP A 876 11.95 -40.44 7.06
C ASP A 876 12.02 -39.57 5.78
N TYR A 877 11.34 -39.92 4.68
CA TYR A 877 11.30 -39.09 3.46
C TYR A 877 10.03 -39.21 2.61
N MET A 878 9.91 -38.27 1.66
CA MET A 878 8.99 -38.28 0.52
C MET A 878 9.78 -38.34 -0.79
N ALA A 879 9.65 -39.43 -1.55
CA ALA A 879 10.29 -39.59 -2.86
C ALA A 879 9.26 -39.48 -3.99
N PHE A 880 9.50 -38.60 -4.96
CA PHE A 880 8.62 -38.33 -6.10
C PHE A 880 9.26 -38.82 -7.40
N GLY A 881 8.51 -39.59 -8.19
CA GLY A 881 8.92 -40.08 -9.51
C GLY A 881 7.80 -40.01 -10.53
N THR A 882 8.11 -40.10 -11.82
CA THR A 882 7.08 -40.24 -12.85
C THR A 882 6.36 -41.57 -12.69
N VAL A 883 5.10 -41.68 -13.15
CA VAL A 883 4.27 -42.88 -12.93
C VAL A 883 5.01 -44.16 -13.37
N GLY A 884 5.20 -45.09 -12.43
CA GLY A 884 5.91 -46.35 -12.64
C GLY A 884 7.44 -46.28 -12.51
N SER A 885 8.06 -45.10 -12.31
CA SER A 885 9.52 -44.97 -12.13
C SER A 885 9.98 -45.35 -10.72
N LEU A 886 9.11 -45.27 -9.72
CA LEU A 886 9.38 -45.71 -8.34
C LEU A 886 9.02 -47.19 -8.18
N THR A 887 9.91 -48.08 -8.61
CA THR A 887 9.72 -49.52 -8.43
C THR A 887 9.85 -49.92 -6.96
N SER A 888 8.99 -50.83 -6.50
CA SER A 888 8.78 -51.10 -5.08
C SER A 888 9.83 -52.05 -4.46
N SER A 889 11.12 -51.80 -4.67
CA SER A 889 12.21 -52.58 -4.04
C SER A 889 13.59 -51.89 -4.03
N ARG A 890 13.91 -51.23 -2.91
CA ARG A 890 15.24 -50.76 -2.44
C ARG A 890 15.95 -49.62 -3.22
N ALA A 891 16.73 -48.86 -2.45
CA ALA A 891 17.77 -47.91 -2.86
C ALA A 891 17.33 -46.64 -3.64
N MET A 892 16.86 -45.63 -2.89
CA MET A 892 17.07 -44.20 -3.21
C MET A 892 17.68 -43.40 -2.03
N ALA A 893 18.05 -44.09 -0.94
CA ALA A 893 18.93 -43.52 0.09
C ALA A 893 20.38 -43.65 -0.38
N THR A 894 21.12 -42.53 -0.38
CA THR A 894 22.48 -42.34 -0.93
C THR A 894 22.61 -42.49 -2.46
N GLY A 895 23.10 -41.42 -3.12
CA GLY A 895 23.77 -41.50 -4.42
C GLY A 895 22.91 -41.55 -5.69
N VAL A 896 22.43 -40.40 -6.15
CA VAL A 896 22.23 -40.14 -7.59
C VAL A 896 22.94 -38.84 -7.94
N ASP A 897 24.12 -38.95 -8.57
CA ASP A 897 24.92 -37.79 -8.96
C ASP A 897 24.18 -36.92 -9.98
N ALA A 898 24.32 -35.60 -9.84
CA ALA A 898 23.66 -34.58 -10.68
C ALA A 898 24.14 -34.55 -12.16
N ASN A 899 24.87 -35.57 -12.62
CA ASN A 899 25.47 -35.64 -13.96
C ASN A 899 25.54 -37.08 -14.52
N THR A 900 24.41 -37.80 -14.56
CA THR A 900 24.30 -39.11 -15.24
C THR A 900 23.30 -39.08 -16.40
N THR A 901 23.84 -39.02 -17.62
CA THR A 901 23.04 -39.12 -18.86
C THR A 901 22.58 -40.55 -19.11
N LEU A 902 21.26 -40.78 -19.16
CA LEU A 902 20.70 -42.04 -19.69
C LEU A 902 20.64 -42.01 -21.22
N PRO A 903 20.83 -43.15 -21.92
CA PRO A 903 21.15 -43.18 -23.34
C PRO A 903 19.93 -42.97 -24.27
N ALA A 904 20.18 -42.33 -25.41
CA ALA A 904 19.18 -42.11 -26.45
C ALA A 904 18.85 -43.40 -27.23
N PRO A 905 17.56 -43.71 -27.47
CA PRO A 905 17.14 -44.64 -28.53
C PRO A 905 17.56 -44.12 -29.92
N ALA A 906 17.93 -45.04 -30.82
CA ALA A 906 18.58 -44.69 -32.08
C ALA A 906 17.65 -44.17 -33.20
N ILE A 907 18.27 -43.54 -34.20
CA ILE A 907 17.68 -42.73 -35.28
C ILE A 907 17.34 -43.59 -36.52
N MET A 908 16.38 -43.13 -37.36
CA MET A 908 16.39 -43.09 -38.86
C MET A 908 15.01 -43.42 -39.49
N PRO A 909 14.65 -42.88 -40.69
CA PRO A 909 15.21 -41.73 -41.42
C PRO A 909 14.14 -40.69 -41.87
N VAL A 910 14.59 -39.64 -42.57
CA VAL A 910 13.76 -38.55 -43.15
C VAL A 910 12.98 -38.99 -44.39
N ALA A 911 11.79 -38.41 -44.60
CA ALA A 911 11.15 -38.32 -45.92
C ALA A 911 10.53 -36.91 -46.14
N THR A 912 10.96 -36.22 -47.19
CA THR A 912 10.40 -34.92 -47.63
C THR A 912 9.39 -35.12 -48.76
N ALA A 913 8.35 -34.29 -48.82
CA ALA A 913 7.47 -34.18 -50.00
C ALA A 913 6.87 -32.76 -50.11
N THR A 914 7.11 -32.10 -51.24
CA THR A 914 6.61 -30.75 -51.57
C THR A 914 5.28 -30.83 -52.34
N ALA A 915 4.47 -29.77 -52.32
CA ALA A 915 3.15 -29.75 -52.95
C ALA A 915 3.18 -29.64 -54.49
N ALA A 916 2.33 -30.43 -55.18
CA ALA A 916 1.96 -30.36 -56.60
C ALA A 916 0.89 -31.46 -56.93
N VAL A 917 -0.07 -31.33 -57.86
CA VAL A 917 -0.65 -30.16 -58.56
C VAL A 917 -2.00 -30.56 -59.22
N THR A 918 -2.92 -29.58 -59.42
CA THR A 918 -4.17 -29.61 -60.23
C THR A 918 -5.33 -30.58 -59.91
N VAL A 919 -6.54 -30.08 -60.17
CA VAL A 919 -7.83 -30.79 -60.24
C VAL A 919 -8.17 -31.10 -61.71
N ALA A 920 -8.73 -32.27 -62.01
CA ALA A 920 -9.47 -32.53 -63.26
C ALA A 920 -10.56 -33.59 -63.07
N THR A 921 -11.71 -33.39 -63.72
CA THR A 921 -12.89 -34.29 -63.70
C THR A 921 -13.06 -35.02 -65.03
N ALA A 922 -13.47 -36.31 -65.04
CA ALA A 922 -14.49 -36.84 -65.98
C ALA A 922 -14.82 -38.36 -65.81
N ASN A 923 -16.12 -38.64 -65.63
CA ASN A 923 -16.96 -39.75 -66.12
C ASN A 923 -16.42 -41.15 -66.54
N VAL A 924 -16.90 -42.16 -65.80
CA VAL A 924 -17.73 -43.32 -66.27
C VAL A 924 -17.27 -44.17 -67.49
N THR A 925 -16.83 -45.41 -67.24
CA THR A 925 -17.45 -46.69 -67.73
C THR A 925 -16.75 -47.95 -67.17
N THR A 926 -17.42 -49.12 -67.24
CA THR A 926 -16.95 -50.44 -66.74
C THR A 926 -16.77 -51.46 -67.88
N PRO A 927 -16.06 -52.60 -67.71
CA PRO A 927 -16.79 -53.86 -67.47
C PRO A 927 -16.06 -55.01 -66.70
N ASN A 928 -16.85 -55.90 -66.07
CA ASN A 928 -16.70 -57.36 -65.80
C ASN A 928 -15.33 -58.03 -65.54
N ALA A 929 -15.20 -59.05 -64.66
CA ALA A 929 -16.04 -59.68 -63.61
C ALA A 929 -15.12 -60.60 -62.76
N THR A 930 -15.45 -61.64 -61.97
CA THR A 930 -16.62 -62.47 -61.57
C THR A 930 -16.16 -63.22 -60.28
N ALA A 931 -16.91 -63.87 -59.36
CA ALA A 931 -18.33 -64.18 -59.08
C ALA A 931 -18.40 -64.46 -57.52
N GLN A 932 -19.29 -65.22 -56.84
CA GLN A 932 -20.51 -65.99 -57.14
C GLN A 932 -21.30 -66.27 -55.83
N THR A 933 -22.65 -66.33 -55.87
CA THR A 933 -23.58 -66.99 -54.90
C THR A 933 -23.62 -66.54 -53.42
N ALA A 934 -24.77 -66.47 -52.71
CA ALA A 934 -26.18 -66.78 -53.05
C ALA A 934 -27.21 -65.91 -52.26
N SER A 935 -28.51 -66.07 -52.56
CA SER A 935 -29.69 -65.40 -51.97
C SER A 935 -30.73 -66.49 -51.51
N PRO A 936 -31.95 -66.23 -50.93
CA PRO A 936 -32.98 -65.26 -51.36
C PRO A 936 -33.87 -64.57 -50.28
N THR A 937 -34.79 -63.70 -50.74
CA THR A 937 -35.81 -62.88 -50.01
C THR A 937 -37.17 -63.62 -49.82
N PRO A 938 -38.20 -63.09 -49.07
CA PRO A 938 -39.16 -62.08 -49.60
C PRO A 938 -39.82 -61.08 -48.58
N THR A 939 -40.63 -60.14 -49.11
CA THR A 939 -41.41 -59.03 -48.48
C THR A 939 -42.92 -59.40 -48.27
N PRO A 940 -43.92 -58.58 -47.76
CA PRO A 940 -44.33 -57.23 -48.29
C PRO A 940 -45.13 -56.21 -47.38
N SER A 941 -45.33 -54.97 -47.92
CA SER A 941 -46.48 -54.01 -47.75
C SER A 941 -46.84 -53.37 -46.37
N ALA A 942 -47.44 -52.16 -46.24
CA ALA A 942 -47.74 -50.96 -47.08
C ALA A 942 -48.29 -49.83 -46.14
N THR A 943 -48.95 -48.68 -46.43
CA THR A 943 -49.61 -48.03 -47.62
C THR A 943 -49.92 -46.53 -47.33
N SER A 944 -50.02 -45.65 -48.36
CA SER A 944 -50.81 -44.38 -48.48
C SER A 944 -50.63 -43.18 -47.48
N ALA A 945 -50.76 -41.87 -47.82
CA ALA A 945 -50.80 -41.01 -49.05
C ALA A 945 -50.85 -39.49 -48.58
N VAL A 946 -51.03 -38.36 -49.31
CA VAL A 946 -51.23 -37.98 -50.74
C VAL A 946 -50.93 -36.45 -51.01
N THR A 947 -50.77 -36.04 -52.28
CA THR A 947 -50.76 -34.69 -52.96
C THR A 947 -50.22 -33.35 -52.35
N THR A 948 -49.06 -32.89 -52.86
CA THR A 948 -48.81 -31.75 -53.83
C THR A 948 -49.89 -30.68 -54.16
N ALA A 949 -49.59 -29.45 -54.66
CA ALA A 949 -48.35 -28.64 -54.78
C ALA A 949 -48.58 -27.21 -55.38
N ALA A 950 -47.54 -26.35 -55.30
CA ALA A 950 -47.13 -25.25 -56.22
C ALA A 950 -47.97 -23.97 -56.41
N VAL A 951 -47.30 -22.80 -56.44
CA VAL A 951 -46.89 -22.02 -57.66
C VAL A 951 -45.92 -20.89 -57.25
N THR A 952 -44.92 -20.60 -58.10
CA THR A 952 -44.05 -19.39 -58.12
C THR A 952 -43.86 -18.95 -59.58
N PRO A 953 -43.64 -17.66 -59.90
CA PRO A 953 -42.26 -17.16 -60.09
C PRO A 953 -41.98 -15.64 -59.92
N ASN A 954 -40.71 -15.31 -59.60
CA ASN A 954 -39.97 -14.06 -59.92
C ASN A 954 -40.49 -12.71 -59.32
N VAL A 955 -39.71 -11.62 -59.25
CA VAL A 955 -38.44 -11.22 -59.92
C VAL A 955 -37.41 -10.64 -58.92
N THR A 956 -36.14 -10.58 -59.33
CA THR A 956 -35.00 -9.86 -58.70
C THR A 956 -35.17 -8.30 -58.78
N THR A 957 -34.30 -7.39 -58.31
CA THR A 957 -32.84 -7.38 -58.02
C THR A 957 -32.48 -6.23 -57.04
N ALA A 958 -31.20 -5.97 -56.78
CA ALA A 958 -30.69 -5.03 -55.74
C ALA A 958 -30.62 -3.53 -56.14
N SER A 959 -30.18 -2.70 -55.17
CA SER A 959 -30.03 -1.22 -55.17
C SER A 959 -29.22 -0.63 -56.33
N PRO A 960 -29.39 0.69 -56.63
CA PRO A 960 -28.41 1.68 -56.12
C PRO A 960 -28.96 3.09 -55.79
N THR A 961 -28.06 4.01 -55.44
CA THR A 961 -28.28 5.45 -55.13
C THR A 961 -28.29 6.37 -56.37
N LEU A 962 -29.01 7.51 -56.32
CA LEU A 962 -28.47 8.89 -56.49
C LEU A 962 -29.53 10.02 -56.56
N THR A 963 -29.08 11.21 -56.14
CA THR A 963 -29.60 12.60 -56.17
C THR A 963 -30.79 13.05 -57.05
N ALA A 964 -31.74 13.78 -56.40
CA ALA A 964 -32.41 15.07 -56.73
C ALA A 964 -32.60 15.56 -58.20
N PRO A 965 -33.75 16.20 -58.56
CA PRO A 965 -33.84 17.68 -58.39
C PRO A 965 -35.26 18.36 -58.24
N THR A 966 -35.23 19.63 -57.80
CA THR A 966 -36.10 20.81 -58.15
C THR A 966 -37.62 20.94 -57.83
N THR A 967 -37.95 22.07 -57.16
CA THR A 967 -39.17 22.95 -57.27
C THR A 967 -40.55 22.41 -56.78
N THR A 968 -41.47 23.18 -56.18
CA THR A 968 -41.77 24.65 -56.22
C THR A 968 -42.26 25.21 -54.85
N ALA A 969 -42.26 26.55 -54.66
CA ALA A 969 -42.73 27.29 -53.46
C ALA A 969 -44.29 27.27 -53.28
N ALA A 970 -44.92 27.76 -52.20
CA ALA A 970 -44.53 28.63 -51.07
C ALA A 970 -45.28 28.19 -49.76
N THR A 971 -45.06 28.70 -48.53
CA THR A 971 -44.64 30.04 -48.06
C THR A 971 -43.87 29.97 -46.72
N VAL A 972 -43.13 31.03 -46.39
CA VAL A 972 -42.18 31.20 -45.25
C VAL A 972 -42.95 31.78 -44.03
N ALA A 973 -42.59 31.63 -42.74
CA ALA A 973 -41.28 31.52 -42.09
C ALA A 973 -41.22 30.61 -40.86
N ALA A 974 -39.99 30.33 -40.38
CA ALA A 974 -39.70 29.60 -39.14
C ALA A 974 -38.96 30.47 -38.10
N THR A 975 -39.02 30.00 -36.85
CA THR A 975 -38.24 30.34 -35.64
C THR A 975 -36.88 31.07 -35.81
N THR A 976 -36.57 32.02 -34.92
CA THR A 976 -35.17 32.46 -34.63
C THR A 976 -35.02 33.27 -33.33
N ALA A 977 -33.79 33.29 -32.78
CA ALA A 977 -33.21 34.26 -31.83
C ALA A 977 -33.63 34.27 -30.32
N GLY A 978 -32.73 34.85 -29.49
CA GLY A 978 -32.87 35.11 -28.04
C GLY A 978 -33.48 36.49 -27.73
N PRO A 979 -33.01 37.31 -26.75
CA PRO A 979 -31.64 37.42 -26.22
C PRO A 979 -31.53 37.62 -24.67
N ALA A 980 -30.71 38.59 -24.20
CA ALA A 980 -30.17 38.72 -22.84
C ALA A 980 -30.86 39.74 -21.89
N VAL A 981 -30.50 39.69 -20.58
CA VAL A 981 -30.06 40.81 -19.66
C VAL A 981 -30.64 42.23 -19.92
N PRO A 982 -31.20 43.01 -18.95
CA PRO A 982 -30.74 43.21 -17.54
C PRO A 982 -31.80 43.55 -16.41
N THR A 983 -31.33 43.69 -15.14
CA THR A 983 -31.72 44.62 -14.01
C THR A 983 -33.23 44.86 -13.64
N LEU A 984 -33.67 45.56 -12.57
CA LEU A 984 -33.11 46.56 -11.60
C LEU A 984 -33.99 46.66 -10.31
N ALA A 985 -33.51 47.38 -9.26
CA ALA A 985 -34.23 48.00 -8.12
C ALA A 985 -34.96 47.07 -7.09
N THR A 986 -34.63 46.98 -5.78
CA THR A 986 -34.46 47.94 -4.66
C THR A 986 -35.74 48.50 -4.01
N THR A 987 -36.00 48.15 -2.74
CA THR A 987 -36.31 49.09 -1.61
C THR A 987 -36.43 48.36 -0.27
N ALA A 988 -36.14 49.04 0.84
CA ALA A 988 -36.36 48.63 2.24
C ALA A 988 -37.16 49.73 2.98
N PRO A 989 -37.64 49.56 4.23
CA PRO A 989 -36.79 49.91 5.39
C PRO A 989 -37.09 49.27 6.79
N ASN A 990 -36.06 49.30 7.67
CA ASN A 990 -36.03 49.58 9.12
C ASN A 990 -37.04 48.98 10.14
N THR A 991 -36.51 48.31 11.20
CA THR A 991 -36.42 48.76 12.64
C THR A 991 -36.27 47.54 13.59
N THR A 992 -35.96 47.60 14.90
CA THR A 992 -34.94 48.29 15.75
C THR A 992 -35.12 47.76 17.20
N ALA A 993 -34.06 47.68 18.03
CA ALA A 993 -34.08 47.44 19.51
C ALA A 993 -34.56 46.04 20.01
N ALA A 994 -34.29 45.57 21.24
CA ALA A 994 -33.23 45.86 22.24
C ALA A 994 -33.18 44.71 23.29
N ALA A 995 -32.20 44.71 24.21
CA ALA A 995 -31.97 43.65 25.22
C ALA A 995 -32.50 43.98 26.63
N THR A 996 -32.64 42.97 27.51
CA THR A 996 -32.16 42.90 28.93
C THR A 996 -32.76 41.67 29.66
N ALA A 997 -32.08 41.15 30.69
CA ALA A 997 -32.40 39.93 31.43
C ALA A 997 -33.20 40.15 32.75
N ILE A 998 -33.70 39.07 33.36
CA ILE A 998 -34.19 39.01 34.76
C ILE A 998 -33.66 37.73 35.45
N THR A 999 -33.33 37.82 36.74
CA THR A 999 -32.83 36.74 37.62
C THR A 999 -33.89 36.28 38.63
N THR A 1000 -33.75 35.06 39.18
CA THR A 1000 -34.09 34.78 40.59
C THR A 1000 -33.44 33.49 41.12
N THR A 1001 -33.32 33.37 42.44
CA THR A 1001 -32.73 32.26 43.19
C THR A 1001 -33.75 31.63 44.15
N ILE A 1002 -33.42 30.49 44.78
CA ILE A 1002 -33.70 30.16 46.20
C ILE A 1002 -32.90 28.91 46.61
N ALA A 1003 -32.79 28.64 47.92
CA ALA A 1003 -31.68 27.91 48.53
C ALA A 1003 -31.92 26.42 48.91
N SER A 1004 -30.81 25.78 49.30
CA SER A 1004 -30.66 24.41 49.86
C SER A 1004 -31.16 24.28 51.31
N PRO A 1005 -31.32 23.04 51.82
CA PRO A 1005 -30.65 22.67 53.08
C PRO A 1005 -29.73 21.43 52.94
N ARG A 1006 -28.93 21.17 54.00
CA ARG A 1006 -27.77 20.25 54.04
C ARG A 1006 -27.88 19.22 55.18
N ALA A 1007 -27.57 17.95 54.89
CA ALA A 1007 -27.07 16.91 55.83
C ALA A 1007 -26.40 15.80 54.97
N THR A 1008 -25.07 15.56 55.01
CA THR A 1008 -24.25 14.78 55.97
C THR A 1008 -24.64 13.30 56.15
N GLU A 1009 -23.83 12.43 55.51
CA GLU A 1009 -23.30 11.10 55.93
C GLU A 1009 -24.16 10.09 56.74
N GLY A 1010 -24.19 8.82 56.30
CA GLY A 1010 -24.69 7.69 57.12
C GLY A 1010 -24.81 6.32 56.43
N SER A 1011 -23.86 5.41 56.75
CA SER A 1011 -23.80 3.93 56.63
C SER A 1011 -24.85 3.05 55.89
N GLU A 1012 -24.29 2.05 55.19
CA GLU A 1012 -24.62 0.60 55.20
C GLU A 1012 -26.02 0.06 54.81
N ALA A 1013 -26.01 -0.69 53.70
CA ALA A 1013 -26.51 -2.06 53.51
C ALA A 1013 -27.75 -2.59 54.28
N THR A 1014 -28.71 -3.12 53.52
CA THR A 1014 -29.00 -4.58 53.47
C THR A 1014 -29.87 -4.93 52.25
N GLY A 1015 -29.91 -6.21 51.86
CA GLY A 1015 -30.61 -6.68 50.66
C GLY A 1015 -31.99 -7.31 50.94
N GLY A 1016 -32.77 -7.51 49.88
CA GLY A 1016 -34.04 -8.23 49.91
C GLY A 1016 -34.72 -8.23 48.54
N ALA A 1017 -34.93 -9.41 47.95
CA ALA A 1017 -35.58 -9.55 46.65
C ALA A 1017 -37.10 -9.76 46.78
N LEU A 1018 -37.87 -9.38 45.75
CA LEU A 1018 -38.79 -10.26 45.00
C LEU A 1018 -39.64 -9.46 43.99
N ALA A 1019 -40.00 -10.13 42.90
CA ALA A 1019 -41.05 -9.75 41.93
C ALA A 1019 -42.19 -10.79 42.03
N PRO A 1020 -43.30 -10.74 41.25
CA PRO A 1020 -43.72 -9.73 40.28
C PRO A 1020 -45.19 -9.22 40.48
N ALA A 1021 -45.62 -8.23 39.69
CA ALA A 1021 -47.04 -7.91 39.47
C ALA A 1021 -47.26 -7.31 38.05
N THR A 1022 -48.48 -7.42 37.52
CA THR A 1022 -48.81 -7.16 36.11
C THR A 1022 -49.94 -6.13 35.91
N THR A 1023 -50.16 -5.77 34.65
CA THR A 1023 -51.43 -5.24 34.09
C THR A 1023 -51.63 -3.71 34.08
N ALA A 1024 -51.12 -3.12 33.00
CA ALA A 1024 -51.72 -2.10 32.14
C ALA A 1024 -52.89 -1.19 32.62
N LYS A 1025 -52.76 0.10 32.29
CA LYS A 1025 -53.91 0.94 31.90
C LYS A 1025 -53.53 1.77 30.68
N GLY A 1026 -54.22 1.58 29.55
CA GLY A 1026 -53.93 2.27 28.29
C GLY A 1026 -54.74 3.55 28.09
N THR A 1027 -54.34 4.37 27.11
CA THR A 1027 -55.17 5.43 26.51
C THR A 1027 -54.76 5.55 25.04
N ALA A 1028 -55.72 5.86 24.16
CA ALA A 1028 -55.58 5.58 22.73
C ALA A 1028 -55.01 6.73 21.89
N VAL A 1029 -54.16 6.30 20.94
CA VAL A 1029 -53.86 6.86 19.61
C VAL A 1029 -54.75 8.01 19.11
N ALA A 1030 -54.09 9.07 18.60
CA ALA A 1030 -54.61 9.87 17.49
C ALA A 1030 -53.51 9.93 16.40
N THR A 1031 -53.77 9.32 15.23
CA THR A 1031 -52.81 9.28 14.11
C THR A 1031 -53.14 10.38 13.10
N VAL A 1032 -52.13 11.12 12.64
CA VAL A 1032 -52.24 11.96 11.43
C VAL A 1032 -51.39 11.33 10.33
N THR A 1033 -52.03 10.93 9.24
CA THR A 1033 -51.39 10.30 8.09
C THR A 1033 -50.93 11.38 7.10
N ALA A 1034 -49.66 11.37 6.73
CA ALA A 1034 -49.13 12.14 5.59
C ALA A 1034 -48.61 11.16 4.53
N THR A 1035 -49.32 11.03 3.42
CA THR A 1035 -48.94 10.15 2.31
C THR A 1035 -48.01 10.89 1.36
N ALA A 1036 -46.77 10.40 1.22
CA ALA A 1036 -45.85 10.82 0.17
C ALA A 1036 -45.50 9.61 -0.70
N THR A 1037 -45.76 9.71 -2.01
CA THR A 1037 -45.51 8.63 -2.98
C THR A 1037 -44.36 9.02 -3.89
N SER A 1038 -43.24 8.31 -3.81
CA SER A 1038 -42.09 8.52 -4.70
C SER A 1038 -41.54 7.18 -5.18
N THR A 1039 -41.87 6.82 -6.42
CA THR A 1039 -41.31 5.63 -7.09
C THR A 1039 -39.91 5.99 -7.61
N ALA A 1040 -38.86 5.36 -7.08
CA ALA A 1040 -37.49 5.48 -7.57
C ALA A 1040 -36.92 4.09 -7.87
N VAL A 1041 -36.33 3.93 -9.04
CA VAL A 1041 -35.72 2.67 -9.47
C VAL A 1041 -34.27 2.64 -8.99
N ALA A 1042 -33.84 1.53 -8.39
CA ALA A 1042 -32.48 1.36 -7.93
C ALA A 1042 -31.55 0.89 -9.07
N THR A 1043 -30.44 1.60 -9.26
CA THR A 1043 -29.27 1.13 -10.01
C THR A 1043 -28.20 0.60 -9.03
N PRO A 1044 -27.39 -0.41 -9.42
CA PRO A 1044 -26.30 -0.90 -8.60
C PRO A 1044 -25.13 0.08 -8.57
N ILE A 1045 -24.43 0.15 -7.43
CA ILE A 1045 -23.19 0.92 -7.25
C ILE A 1045 -22.00 -0.06 -7.25
N ALA A 1046 -20.90 0.32 -7.90
CA ALA A 1046 -19.70 -0.50 -8.02
C ALA A 1046 -18.79 -0.43 -6.78
N THR A 1047 -17.95 -1.45 -6.60
CA THR A 1047 -17.00 -1.57 -5.49
C THR A 1047 -15.72 -0.77 -5.77
N PRO A 1048 -15.18 0.01 -4.81
CA PRO A 1048 -13.87 0.64 -4.95
C PRO A 1048 -12.73 -0.39 -4.81
N THR A 1049 -11.62 -0.12 -5.49
CA THR A 1049 -10.38 -0.93 -5.45
C THR A 1049 -9.37 -0.39 -4.42
N GLU A 1050 -8.43 -1.24 -4.03
CA GLU A 1050 -7.47 -1.03 -2.92
C GLU A 1050 -6.10 -0.61 -3.47
N GLU A 1051 -5.55 0.52 -3.00
CA GLU A 1051 -4.19 0.98 -3.36
C GLU A 1051 -3.12 0.43 -2.41
N THR A 1052 -1.98 0.02 -2.95
CA THR A 1052 -0.83 -0.51 -2.18
C THR A 1052 0.27 0.54 -2.04
N ILE A 1053 0.71 0.80 -0.81
CA ILE A 1053 1.84 1.69 -0.52
C ILE A 1053 3.14 1.06 -1.09
N PRO A 1054 3.99 1.82 -1.83
CA PRO A 1054 5.24 1.30 -2.38
C PRO A 1054 6.35 1.14 -1.32
N PRO A 1055 7.27 0.16 -1.49
CA PRO A 1055 8.39 -0.09 -0.58
C PRO A 1055 9.45 1.04 -0.61
N GLN A 1056 10.27 1.13 0.44
CA GLN A 1056 11.32 2.15 0.63
C GLN A 1056 12.74 1.57 0.76
N THR A 1057 13.65 2.02 -0.10
CA THR A 1057 15.06 1.61 -0.12
C THR A 1057 15.96 2.39 0.84
N LEU A 1058 17.16 1.86 1.11
CA LEU A 1058 18.23 2.56 1.84
C LEU A 1058 18.51 3.96 1.31
N MET A 1059 18.57 4.13 -0.02
CA MET A 1059 18.81 5.45 -0.63
C MET A 1059 17.63 6.39 -0.48
N GLN A 1060 16.39 5.89 -0.59
CA GLN A 1060 15.20 6.71 -0.39
C GLN A 1060 15.10 7.18 1.07
N ILE A 1061 15.38 6.31 2.04
CA ILE A 1061 15.38 6.69 3.46
C ILE A 1061 16.56 7.62 3.78
N ALA A 1062 17.77 7.34 3.30
CA ALA A 1062 18.92 8.23 3.48
C ALA A 1062 18.69 9.64 2.89
N ALA A 1063 18.00 9.74 1.75
CA ALA A 1063 17.64 11.01 1.13
C ALA A 1063 16.58 11.81 1.90
N THR A 1064 15.87 11.22 2.88
CA THR A 1064 14.97 11.98 3.77
C THR A 1064 15.68 12.62 4.97
N ASP A 1065 16.90 12.19 5.31
CA ASP A 1065 17.68 12.82 6.38
C ASP A 1065 18.56 13.95 5.84
N ARG A 1066 18.21 15.19 6.18
CA ARG A 1066 18.98 16.39 5.81
C ARG A 1066 20.43 16.39 6.32
N ASN A 1067 20.80 15.54 7.28
CA ASN A 1067 22.16 15.41 7.79
C ASN A 1067 23.03 14.41 7.01
N LEU A 1068 22.47 13.71 6.01
CA LEU A 1068 23.16 12.75 5.15
C LEU A 1068 23.30 13.25 3.70
N SER A 1069 23.13 14.56 3.47
CA SER A 1069 22.99 15.13 2.12
C SER A 1069 24.26 14.97 1.27
N THR A 1070 25.43 15.15 1.88
CA THR A 1070 26.76 14.93 1.31
C THR A 1070 27.00 13.45 1.07
N PHE A 1071 26.56 12.57 1.98
CA PHE A 1071 26.68 11.12 1.79
C PHE A 1071 25.87 10.63 0.58
N VAL A 1072 24.62 11.06 0.46
CA VAL A 1072 23.74 10.72 -0.68
C VAL A 1072 24.33 11.24 -2.01
N SER A 1073 24.78 12.49 -2.03
CA SER A 1073 25.46 13.10 -3.19
C SER A 1073 26.76 12.36 -3.55
N ALA A 1074 27.54 11.94 -2.56
CA ALA A 1074 28.76 11.17 -2.75
C ALA A 1074 28.47 9.76 -3.32
N VAL A 1075 27.43 9.08 -2.84
CA VAL A 1075 26.98 7.76 -3.37
C VAL A 1075 26.53 7.86 -4.83
N GLN A 1076 25.76 8.90 -5.17
CA GLN A 1076 25.36 9.21 -6.55
C GLN A 1076 26.58 9.51 -7.43
N THR A 1077 27.50 10.34 -6.93
CA THR A 1077 28.76 10.67 -7.61
C THR A 1077 29.63 9.43 -7.83
N ALA A 1078 29.69 8.50 -6.87
CA ALA A 1078 30.45 7.25 -6.96
C ALA A 1078 29.83 6.21 -7.91
N GLY A 1079 28.51 6.27 -8.13
CA GLY A 1079 27.77 5.26 -8.89
C GLY A 1079 27.34 4.04 -8.06
N LEU A 1080 27.25 4.17 -6.74
CA LEU A 1080 26.79 3.10 -5.82
C LEU A 1080 25.27 3.15 -5.56
N THR A 1081 24.55 4.06 -6.21
CA THR A 1081 23.09 4.24 -6.07
C THR A 1081 22.31 2.98 -6.44
N ASP A 1082 22.72 2.26 -7.48
CA ASP A 1082 22.01 1.06 -7.95
C ASP A 1082 22.24 -0.12 -6.99
N THR A 1083 23.42 -0.22 -6.36
CA THR A 1083 23.71 -1.18 -5.29
C THR A 1083 22.82 -0.93 -4.07
N LEU A 1084 22.72 0.33 -3.61
CA LEU A 1084 21.95 0.68 -2.42
C LEU A 1084 20.43 0.85 -2.67
N ASN A 1085 19.98 0.86 -3.93
CA ASN A 1085 18.58 0.61 -4.30
C ASN A 1085 18.29 -0.87 -4.61
N GLY A 1086 19.31 -1.69 -4.81
CA GLY A 1086 19.19 -3.07 -5.26
C GLY A 1086 18.69 -4.04 -4.20
N VAL A 1087 18.63 -5.32 -4.57
CA VAL A 1087 18.22 -6.42 -3.69
C VAL A 1087 19.28 -6.62 -2.60
N GLY A 1088 18.95 -6.23 -1.37
CA GLY A 1088 19.80 -6.41 -0.20
C GLY A 1088 19.58 -7.76 0.51
N PRO A 1089 19.85 -7.86 1.82
CA PRO A 1089 20.10 -6.74 2.73
C PRO A 1089 21.53 -6.19 2.68
N TYR A 1090 21.65 -4.86 2.72
CA TYR A 1090 22.90 -4.18 3.06
C TYR A 1090 22.79 -3.48 4.42
N THR A 1091 23.92 -3.22 5.05
CA THR A 1091 24.03 -2.33 6.22
C THR A 1091 24.96 -1.18 5.86
N ILE A 1092 24.52 0.07 6.07
CA ILE A 1092 25.35 1.24 5.79
C ILE A 1092 25.65 2.01 7.09
N PHE A 1093 26.91 2.40 7.25
CA PHE A 1093 27.40 3.26 8.32
C PHE A 1093 27.56 4.68 7.76
N ALA A 1094 26.44 5.40 7.60
CA ALA A 1094 26.40 6.68 6.88
C ALA A 1094 27.00 7.83 7.72
N PRO A 1095 28.09 8.49 7.27
CA PRO A 1095 28.62 9.67 7.96
C PRO A 1095 27.70 10.86 7.78
N THR A 1096 27.57 11.67 8.83
CA THR A 1096 26.85 12.95 8.75
C THR A 1096 27.60 13.97 7.89
N ASP A 1097 26.91 15.02 7.45
CA ASP A 1097 27.53 16.16 6.75
C ASP A 1097 28.66 16.79 7.57
N ALA A 1098 28.50 16.92 8.89
CA ALA A 1098 29.55 17.36 9.80
C ALA A 1098 30.78 16.41 9.85
N ALA A 1099 30.60 15.12 9.58
CA ALA A 1099 31.70 14.16 9.47
C ALA A 1099 32.52 14.38 8.20
N PHE A 1100 31.89 14.82 7.10
CA PHE A 1100 32.57 15.24 5.87
C PHE A 1100 33.25 16.62 6.02
N GLU A 1101 32.64 17.56 6.74
CA GLU A 1101 33.26 18.85 7.09
C GLU A 1101 34.52 18.70 7.97
N ALA A 1102 34.57 17.66 8.81
CA ALA A 1102 35.71 17.35 9.67
C ALA A 1102 36.94 16.79 8.93
N LEU A 1103 36.84 16.51 7.62
CA LEU A 1103 37.97 16.05 6.81
C LEU A 1103 39.04 17.15 6.65
N PRO A 1104 40.34 16.80 6.49
CA PRO A 1104 41.38 17.78 6.24
C PRO A 1104 41.08 18.61 4.96
N PRO A 1105 41.32 19.94 4.94
CA PRO A 1105 40.94 20.79 3.81
C PRO A 1105 41.42 20.29 2.44
N GLY A 1106 40.52 20.24 1.47
CA GLY A 1106 40.77 19.69 0.12
C GLY A 1106 40.64 18.16 0.01
N THR A 1107 40.44 17.42 1.10
CA THR A 1107 40.26 15.95 1.04
C THR A 1107 38.97 15.56 0.34
N LEU A 1108 37.85 16.24 0.64
CA LEU A 1108 36.56 15.96 0.01
C LEU A 1108 36.62 16.24 -1.50
N ASP A 1109 37.20 17.37 -1.92
CA ASP A 1109 37.41 17.70 -3.33
C ASP A 1109 38.27 16.66 -4.05
N ALA A 1110 39.34 16.18 -3.40
CA ALA A 1110 40.22 15.13 -3.92
C ALA A 1110 39.57 13.73 -3.99
N LEU A 1111 38.49 13.49 -3.23
CA LEU A 1111 37.65 12.30 -3.34
C LEU A 1111 36.60 12.46 -4.44
N LEU A 1112 35.84 13.57 -4.44
CA LEU A 1112 34.79 13.84 -5.43
C LEU A 1112 35.35 13.92 -6.87
N SER A 1113 36.57 14.44 -7.04
CA SER A 1113 37.27 14.45 -8.35
C SER A 1113 37.81 13.09 -8.81
N ASN A 1114 37.69 12.03 -7.99
CA ASN A 1114 38.14 10.67 -8.33
C ASN A 1114 37.08 9.63 -7.96
N ARG A 1115 36.12 9.40 -8.87
CA ARG A 1115 35.02 8.43 -8.73
C ARG A 1115 35.47 7.05 -8.22
N THR A 1116 36.59 6.49 -8.71
CA THR A 1116 37.09 5.19 -8.27
C THR A 1116 37.54 5.20 -6.80
N ARG A 1117 38.20 6.27 -6.37
CA ARG A 1117 38.62 6.45 -4.97
C ARG A 1117 37.42 6.74 -4.06
N LEU A 1118 36.45 7.52 -4.52
CA LEU A 1118 35.20 7.79 -3.82
C LEU A 1118 34.39 6.51 -3.61
N ALA A 1119 34.25 5.68 -4.65
CA ALA A 1119 33.58 4.38 -4.56
C ALA A 1119 34.30 3.43 -3.58
N SER A 1120 35.63 3.44 -3.54
CA SER A 1120 36.40 2.67 -2.55
C SER A 1120 36.14 3.15 -1.11
N VAL A 1121 36.17 4.47 -0.85
CA VAL A 1121 35.85 5.05 0.46
C VAL A 1121 34.41 4.71 0.88
N LEU A 1122 33.42 4.89 0.00
CA LEU A 1122 32.02 4.62 0.32
C LEU A 1122 31.71 3.11 0.44
N GLY A 1123 32.39 2.26 -0.35
CA GLY A 1123 32.36 0.81 -0.17
C GLY A 1123 32.96 0.34 1.17
N HIS A 1124 33.75 1.19 1.84
CA HIS A 1124 34.23 1.00 3.21
C HIS A 1124 33.22 1.47 4.29
N HIS A 1125 32.07 2.01 3.87
CA HIS A 1125 30.92 2.37 4.74
C HIS A 1125 29.70 1.46 4.51
N VAL A 1126 29.75 0.51 3.57
CA VAL A 1126 28.68 -0.45 3.27
C VAL A 1126 29.16 -1.86 3.60
N ALA A 1127 28.31 -2.67 4.24
CA ALA A 1127 28.53 -4.10 4.49
C ALA A 1127 27.38 -4.93 3.89
N GLU A 1128 27.68 -6.14 3.42
CA GLU A 1128 26.66 -7.09 2.93
C GLU A 1128 26.06 -7.87 4.10
N GLY A 1129 24.73 -7.84 4.24
CA GLY A 1129 23.99 -8.42 5.37
C GLY A 1129 23.13 -7.39 6.12
N ARG A 1130 22.18 -7.89 6.93
CA ARG A 1130 21.33 -7.09 7.83
C ARG A 1130 21.90 -7.13 9.25
N PHE A 1131 22.74 -6.18 9.62
CA PHE A 1131 23.37 -6.11 10.94
C PHE A 1131 22.71 -5.01 11.79
N MET A 1132 21.80 -5.40 12.69
CA MET A 1132 21.30 -4.51 13.75
C MET A 1132 22.38 -4.27 14.80
N ALA A 1133 22.28 -3.23 15.62
CA ALA A 1133 23.24 -2.91 16.67
C ALA A 1133 23.44 -4.09 17.66
N THR A 1134 22.39 -4.88 17.89
CA THR A 1134 22.44 -6.12 18.68
C THR A 1134 23.30 -7.22 18.04
N ASN A 1135 23.36 -7.29 16.70
CA ASN A 1135 24.31 -8.16 16.00
C ASN A 1135 25.72 -7.57 16.08
N VAL A 1136 25.87 -6.30 15.71
CA VAL A 1136 27.17 -5.60 15.63
C VAL A 1136 27.93 -5.65 16.96
N THR A 1137 27.27 -5.40 18.09
CA THR A 1137 27.93 -5.40 19.41
C THR A 1137 28.49 -6.76 19.87
N GLY A 1138 28.14 -7.87 19.19
CA GLY A 1138 28.72 -9.19 19.42
C GLY A 1138 29.89 -9.55 18.51
N MET A 1139 30.23 -8.70 17.52
CA MET A 1139 31.24 -8.98 16.50
C MET A 1139 32.54 -8.20 16.78
N PRO A 1140 33.74 -8.77 16.55
CA PRO A 1140 35.00 -8.03 16.67
C PRO A 1140 35.31 -7.18 15.42
N THR A 1141 34.84 -7.61 14.25
CA THR A 1141 35.03 -6.95 12.95
C THR A 1141 33.80 -7.19 12.05
N ILE A 1142 33.62 -6.35 11.04
CA ILE A 1142 32.61 -6.51 9.98
C ILE A 1142 33.32 -6.41 8.63
N MET A 1143 32.97 -7.28 7.68
CA MET A 1143 33.49 -7.21 6.31
C MET A 1143 32.73 -6.17 5.48
N MET A 1144 33.45 -5.26 4.83
CA MET A 1144 32.85 -4.20 4.02
C MET A 1144 32.79 -4.58 2.54
N LEU A 1145 31.93 -3.91 1.77
CA LEU A 1145 31.71 -4.11 0.33
C LEU A 1145 32.99 -3.86 -0.50
N GLN A 1146 33.91 -3.03 0.00
CA GLN A 1146 35.23 -2.78 -0.57
C GLN A 1146 36.25 -3.92 -0.29
N GLY A 1147 35.88 -4.95 0.48
CA GLY A 1147 36.66 -6.17 0.68
C GLY A 1147 37.62 -6.18 1.88
N GLU A 1148 37.72 -5.07 2.61
CA GLU A 1148 38.50 -4.96 3.86
C GLU A 1148 37.57 -4.96 5.09
N PRO A 1149 38.00 -5.50 6.25
CA PRO A 1149 37.22 -5.52 7.47
C PRO A 1149 37.43 -4.26 8.34
N VAL A 1150 36.35 -3.68 8.86
CA VAL A 1150 36.39 -2.60 9.87
C VAL A 1150 36.37 -3.15 11.29
N THR A 1151 37.04 -2.46 12.22
CA THR A 1151 37.09 -2.86 13.63
C THR A 1151 35.83 -2.42 14.38
N VAL A 1152 35.17 -3.34 15.09
CA VAL A 1152 34.06 -2.99 16.00
C VAL A 1152 34.60 -2.84 17.42
N THR A 1153 34.27 -1.74 18.09
CA THR A 1153 34.61 -1.52 19.51
C THR A 1153 33.44 -1.02 20.33
N VAL A 1154 33.31 -1.53 21.55
CA VAL A 1154 32.31 -1.10 22.54
C VAL A 1154 33.06 -0.56 23.75
N GLN A 1155 32.88 0.73 24.07
CA GLN A 1155 33.55 1.34 25.22
C GLN A 1155 32.83 1.02 26.53
N VAL A 1156 33.59 0.56 27.52
CA VAL A 1156 33.07 -0.01 28.78
C VAL A 1156 32.37 1.04 29.66
N ASP A 1157 32.72 2.32 29.53
CA ASP A 1157 32.11 3.44 30.27
C ASP A 1157 30.66 3.77 29.85
N GLY A 1158 30.05 2.96 28.98
CA GLY A 1158 28.59 2.84 28.87
C GLY A 1158 28.00 3.31 27.54
N ARG A 1159 27.53 2.33 26.75
CA ARG A 1159 26.55 2.49 25.65
C ARG A 1159 26.99 3.36 24.45
N ARG A 1160 28.28 3.39 24.11
CA ARG A 1160 28.72 3.88 22.79
C ARG A 1160 29.38 2.77 21.97
N LEU A 1161 28.74 2.46 20.84
CA LEU A 1161 29.26 1.63 19.76
C LEU A 1161 30.18 2.48 18.87
N LYS A 1162 31.30 1.91 18.45
CA LYS A 1162 32.24 2.52 17.51
C LYS A 1162 32.63 1.55 16.39
N ILE A 1163 32.68 2.08 15.16
CA ILE A 1163 33.11 1.38 13.95
C ILE A 1163 34.37 2.09 13.44
N ASP A 1164 35.49 1.37 13.45
CA ASP A 1164 36.86 1.85 13.17
C ASP A 1164 37.20 3.22 13.80
N GLY A 1165 36.73 3.42 15.03
CA GLY A 1165 36.94 4.65 15.81
C GLY A 1165 35.83 5.70 15.66
N ALA A 1166 35.04 5.70 14.59
CA ALA A 1166 33.86 6.55 14.43
C ALA A 1166 32.75 6.15 15.42
N THR A 1167 32.11 7.10 16.09
CA THR A 1167 30.97 6.86 16.99
C THR A 1167 29.69 6.68 16.21
N VAL A 1168 28.90 5.66 16.54
CA VAL A 1168 27.53 5.52 16.05
C VAL A 1168 26.60 6.41 16.87
N ASN A 1169 25.96 7.37 16.21
CA ASN A 1169 25.07 8.37 16.80
C ASN A 1169 23.60 7.93 16.80
N GLN A 1170 23.19 7.16 15.80
CA GLN A 1170 21.85 6.59 15.67
C GLN A 1170 21.96 5.20 15.04
N THR A 1171 21.16 4.24 15.51
CA THR A 1171 21.18 2.85 15.05
C THR A 1171 19.85 2.41 14.47
N ASP A 1172 19.88 1.28 13.76
CA ASP A 1172 18.70 0.43 13.48
C ASP A 1172 17.58 1.12 12.67
N ILE A 1173 17.92 2.12 11.86
CA ILE A 1173 17.00 2.74 10.89
C ILE A 1173 16.77 1.72 9.78
N GLN A 1174 15.55 1.20 9.64
CA GLN A 1174 15.27 0.08 8.73
C GLN A 1174 14.78 0.54 7.36
N ALA A 1175 15.31 -0.07 6.31
CA ALA A 1175 14.80 -0.05 4.94
C ALA A 1175 14.40 -1.47 4.52
N ASP A 1176 13.59 -1.61 3.48
CA ASP A 1176 13.19 -2.95 2.97
C ASP A 1176 14.42 -3.74 2.51
N ASN A 1177 15.37 -3.07 1.84
CA ASN A 1177 16.65 -3.65 1.41
C ASN A 1177 17.83 -3.43 2.38
N GLY A 1178 17.62 -3.01 3.64
CA GLY A 1178 18.74 -2.91 4.59
C GLY A 1178 18.54 -2.18 5.92
N VAL A 1179 19.66 -1.77 6.53
CA VAL A 1179 19.72 -0.96 7.76
C VAL A 1179 20.71 0.21 7.60
N ILE A 1180 20.38 1.37 8.16
CA ILE A 1180 21.26 2.54 8.29
C ILE A 1180 21.64 2.73 9.76
N HIS A 1181 22.94 2.88 10.01
CA HIS A 1181 23.50 3.42 11.26
C HIS A 1181 24.22 4.73 10.92
N VAL A 1182 24.01 5.79 11.69
CA VAL A 1182 24.58 7.12 11.41
C VAL A 1182 25.84 7.34 12.24
N ILE A 1183 26.94 7.81 11.64
CA ILE A 1183 28.26 7.93 12.31
C ILE A 1183 28.84 9.36 12.30
N ASP A 1184 29.73 9.65 13.27
CA ASP A 1184 30.33 10.98 13.49
C ASP A 1184 31.62 11.28 12.71
N ALA A 1185 32.19 10.32 11.99
CA ALA A 1185 33.42 10.46 11.22
C ALA A 1185 33.37 9.63 9.92
N VAL A 1186 34.01 10.12 8.86
CA VAL A 1186 34.21 9.36 7.61
C VAL A 1186 35.34 8.35 7.83
N ILE A 1187 35.05 7.07 7.62
CA ILE A 1187 36.03 5.98 7.72
C ILE A 1187 36.88 5.96 6.44
N LEU A 1188 38.20 6.09 6.58
CA LEU A 1188 39.14 6.17 5.46
C LEU A 1188 40.03 4.91 5.41
N PRO A 1189 40.03 4.15 4.29
CA PRO A 1189 40.93 3.00 4.17
C PRO A 1189 42.40 3.46 4.15
N PRO A 1190 43.37 2.61 4.56
CA PRO A 1190 44.76 3.04 4.81
C PRO A 1190 45.44 3.76 3.64
N ASP A 1191 45.17 3.34 2.40
CA ASP A 1191 45.73 3.93 1.18
C ASP A 1191 45.15 5.32 0.83
N ALA A 1192 44.09 5.77 1.54
CA ALA A 1192 43.46 7.06 1.29
C ALA A 1192 44.23 8.26 1.88
N ILE A 1193 45.31 8.05 2.65
CA ILE A 1193 46.05 9.13 3.33
C ILE A 1193 47.07 9.79 2.38
N VAL A 1194 46.70 10.91 1.74
CA VAL A 1194 47.66 11.71 0.97
C VAL A 1194 48.56 12.51 1.91
N THR A 1195 49.75 11.98 2.22
CA THR A 1195 50.79 12.75 2.90
C THR A 1195 51.36 13.81 1.95
N GLN A 1196 50.91 15.07 2.10
CA GLN A 1196 51.39 16.18 1.29
C GLN A 1196 52.83 16.56 1.71
N THR A 1197 53.82 15.98 1.03
CA THR A 1197 55.24 16.28 1.24
C THR A 1197 55.56 17.69 0.72
N ALA A 1198 55.65 18.64 1.66
CA ALA A 1198 55.90 20.05 1.40
C ALA A 1198 57.23 20.28 0.65
N THR A 1199 57.15 20.36 -0.68
CA THR A 1199 58.28 20.67 -1.57
C THR A 1199 58.26 22.18 -1.84
N PRO A 1200 59.35 22.93 -1.56
CA PRO A 1200 59.32 24.38 -1.59
C PRO A 1200 59.18 24.95 -3.01
N PRO A 1201 58.45 26.08 -3.18
CA PRO A 1201 58.19 26.68 -4.49
C PRO A 1201 59.45 27.25 -5.15
N ALA A 1202 59.47 27.22 -6.48
CA ALA A 1202 60.62 27.67 -7.27
C ALA A 1202 60.88 29.18 -7.16
N ARG A 1203 62.17 29.54 -7.11
CA ARG A 1203 62.70 30.89 -6.86
C ARG A 1203 62.43 31.85 -8.03
N ALA A 1204 61.35 32.62 -7.97
CA ALA A 1204 61.28 33.90 -8.67
C ALA A 1204 62.28 34.89 -8.05
N THR A 1205 63.05 35.61 -8.87
CA THR A 1205 64.08 36.54 -8.38
C THR A 1205 63.66 37.99 -8.62
N VAL A 1206 63.45 38.74 -7.53
CA VAL A 1206 63.28 40.20 -7.53
C VAL A 1206 64.28 40.80 -6.54
N VAL A 1207 64.65 42.06 -6.74
CA VAL A 1207 65.85 42.69 -6.18
C VAL A 1207 65.65 43.13 -4.72
N ALA A 1208 66.73 43.12 -3.93
CA ALA A 1208 66.74 43.46 -2.51
C ALA A 1208 66.94 44.95 -2.24
N ASP A 1209 66.51 45.41 -1.06
CA ASP A 1209 67.22 46.45 -0.29
C ASP A 1209 66.92 46.39 1.23
N ALA A 1210 67.75 47.09 2.02
CA ALA A 1210 67.56 47.64 3.37
C ALA A 1210 67.31 46.71 4.60
N THR A 1211 68.29 46.75 5.48
CA THR A 1211 68.48 46.14 6.81
C THR A 1211 67.62 46.72 7.98
N PRO A 1212 67.67 46.14 9.22
CA PRO A 1212 66.62 46.31 10.25
C PRO A 1212 67.03 47.12 11.52
N THR A 1213 66.08 47.31 12.46
CA THR A 1213 66.31 47.54 13.91
C THR A 1213 65.02 47.17 14.70
N VAL A 1214 64.98 46.17 15.61
CA VAL A 1214 65.51 46.07 17.00
C VAL A 1214 64.65 46.79 18.07
N LYS A 1215 63.96 45.99 18.92
CA LYS A 1215 64.20 45.95 20.38
C LYS A 1215 63.53 44.76 21.09
N ALA A 1216 64.17 44.25 22.15
CA ALA A 1216 63.69 43.21 23.07
C ALA A 1216 64.17 43.49 24.51
N THR A 1217 63.56 42.87 25.52
CA THR A 1217 63.98 42.64 26.94
C THR A 1217 62.77 41.96 27.63
N THR A 1218 62.72 40.68 28.08
CA THR A 1218 63.48 39.90 29.11
C THR A 1218 63.23 40.39 30.56
N VAL A 1219 63.32 39.62 31.67
CA VAL A 1219 64.07 38.41 32.09
C VAL A 1219 63.19 37.51 33.03
N ALA A 1220 63.62 36.27 33.37
CA ALA A 1220 62.87 35.27 34.18
C ALA A 1220 63.49 34.89 35.59
N PRO A 1221 63.78 33.61 35.94
CA PRO A 1221 63.00 32.74 36.87
C PRO A 1221 63.71 32.39 38.22
N PRO A 1222 63.18 31.47 39.07
CA PRO A 1222 63.82 30.14 39.22
C PRO A 1222 62.98 28.89 39.66
N ILE A 1223 63.29 27.74 39.03
CA ILE A 1223 63.40 26.29 39.43
C ILE A 1223 62.73 25.64 40.70
N ASP A 1224 62.08 24.47 40.47
CA ASP A 1224 62.28 23.11 41.07
C ASP A 1224 61.25 22.36 41.99
N THR A 1225 61.35 21.01 41.92
CA THR A 1225 61.02 19.85 42.82
C THR A 1225 59.59 19.36 43.17
N THR A 1226 59.21 18.25 42.51
CA THR A 1226 58.70 16.94 43.03
C THR A 1226 57.66 16.80 44.18
N ALA A 1227 56.61 15.99 43.94
CA ALA A 1227 56.12 14.92 44.85
C ALA A 1227 55.18 13.92 44.12
N THR A 1228 55.01 12.69 44.64
CA THR A 1228 54.19 11.59 44.04
C THR A 1228 53.46 10.76 45.10
N ARG A 1229 52.37 10.05 44.72
CA ARG A 1229 51.80 8.75 45.24
C ARG A 1229 50.26 8.68 45.12
N THR A 1230 49.57 7.52 45.02
CA THR A 1230 49.87 6.18 44.45
C THR A 1230 48.56 5.40 44.23
N THR A 1231 48.40 4.82 43.03
CA THR A 1231 47.88 3.47 42.68
C THR A 1231 47.10 2.58 43.68
N ASN A 1232 46.18 1.80 43.08
CA ASN A 1232 45.67 0.47 43.44
C ASN A 1232 44.49 0.35 44.43
N GLY A 1233 43.36 -0.10 43.88
CA GLY A 1233 42.43 -1.00 44.55
C GLY A 1233 42.15 -2.22 43.67
N THR A 1234 42.13 -3.42 44.26
CA THR A 1234 41.58 -4.65 43.67
C THR A 1234 41.25 -5.66 44.77
N SER A 1235 39.97 -5.97 44.94
CA SER A 1235 39.43 -7.31 45.26
C SER A 1235 37.90 -7.22 45.28
N ALA A 1236 37.23 -8.25 44.78
CA ALA A 1236 35.77 -8.31 44.66
C ALA A 1236 35.10 -8.96 45.88
N VAL A 1237 33.78 -8.92 45.93
CA VAL A 1237 32.87 -10.10 45.93
C VAL A 1237 31.41 -9.62 45.87
N SER A 1238 30.54 -10.47 45.31
CA SER A 1238 29.08 -10.33 45.07
C SER A 1238 28.67 -9.14 44.23
#